data_AF-A0A950IQ96-F1
#
_entry.id   AF-A0A950IQ96-F1
#
_cell.length_a   1.000
_cell.length_b   1.000
_cell.length_c   1.000
_cell.angle_alpha   90.00
_cell.angle_beta   90.00
_cell.angle_gamma   90.00
#
_symmetry.space_group_name_H-M   'P 1'
#
loop_
_entity.id
_entity.type
_entity.pdbx_description
1 polymer ?
#
loop_
_entity_poly.entity_id
_entity_poly.type
_entity_poly.pdbx_seq_one_letter_code
_entity_poly.pdbx_strand_id
1 'polypeptide(L)'
;MNTQLKVLTRSILAGLVCAAGTGQAQITVSDDFTQATSKAIWTTFGTACLTAGTTANNSGGQIPKCTASTSQAGGYGDTIHPGGYMAAGVLDPVGNGALRLTNADGNDAGAIVYNSVFPSTSGIAVTFTSVSYDGNSGSGGGNYPISDGADGMSFFLVDSSVTPTNYGSYGGSLGYSCAQGKNPGNGATGGYIGLGIDEYGNFLNSGDNTATGVLSYNTSTGTYNTSSSSQFQGNRIGVRGIGMVNWLQLNANFPSYYPSSLSSSQQVTAVQNTCGSGTVWNYSGSTIGGVSSGNNMNCAVMVNSLPVTWTQLHAANSTYYPSSLTTAQQTSAVSNTCKTGTMWNYSSVTGTSTGAVNTGILVSSKSGSLGYVASSQTLYDYAPIQNTVGGVTSYASLAMPPTLVTTNDNLIANESAGARGNASLYTYNLKITSGGLLSLSYYKNGASGNTTNVLTNWPIFSTNGPLPANFKFGFAASTGGSNNVHEILCFQAAPADDSDTSVGINVIQTGQVKTNTQVYLAYYHSNDWWGQLTSQNLVYNSTTNTVTVATTANWDASCVLTGDTSGTTLPGGNCKATGSTSDTAEGPTARTIMTWDATAGSGIPFEWSGSSGHINTTQQGWLNAGDSYGQTRLAYLRGDRTNEVSPDGSTGYFRDRIGVLGDIVDSSPTWVGAPLAPYPSGAGAASTTWQDLLYPSTTMPENANTYGAYQTANASRLNVVFAGANDGMMHGFESGSFNSSGGFVSTNNDGKEVIAYMPNAVVQSIHNSSNSALDYSSPNYVHNYYVDATPGTGDLYYNNSWHTWLVGGLGAGGNAIYALDLTNPSNYSEANASSVVIGEWNSSTSTLGTNLGQTFGTPVIKRFHSNTSAGSWGFVFGNGYNAPSHNGGVFIGLVSSGGSVSFVFLPLPASANGTASSPNGVFSAYAADYDGDGIADFIYAGDMQGNVWRWDVTSQSPSTWASTTPVQIFAAGSGQPISTQVQVLSVPNPGGPRRIMVDFGTGSQIPSTSGTSYATGQQALYGIWDGNVSAWNALTTTSAHQYDAYPAAHTVVTGDLQSQSVTGTGVDSSGIPYRKMSNKGVCWADLTSCSAPALNNQYGWIYQFAAPSSSTVAGEQVVFNPVVEEGAFVVNTYVPALSQTCTVYAPSGWTMAINPATGGAFQTSFFVNSSNIIESQVQLGATGSPSFVVANSVAYLVSQTLANGATVNATQPPAGAGYRLNWTELR
;
A
#
# COMPACT_ATOMS: atom_id res chain seq x y z
N MET A 1 -42.46 34.40 -10.47
CA MET A 1 -42.41 35.40 -11.56
C MET A 1 -41.12 36.20 -11.45
N ASN A 2 -40.50 36.50 -12.61
CA ASN A 2 -39.18 37.14 -12.85
C ASN A 2 -37.92 36.25 -12.77
N THR A 3 -37.78 35.33 -13.75
CA THR A 3 -36.61 34.46 -14.00
C THR A 3 -36.11 34.53 -15.46
N GLN A 4 -36.15 35.69 -16.12
CA GLN A 4 -35.80 35.78 -17.55
C GLN A 4 -34.69 36.80 -17.90
N LEU A 5 -33.93 37.34 -16.94
CA LEU A 5 -32.94 38.40 -17.23
C LEU A 5 -31.54 38.22 -16.61
N LYS A 6 -31.08 36.98 -16.37
CA LYS A 6 -29.71 36.71 -15.87
C LYS A 6 -28.84 35.82 -16.78
N VAL A 7 -29.35 35.40 -17.94
CA VAL A 7 -28.67 34.42 -18.81
C VAL A 7 -27.64 35.06 -19.77
N LEU A 8 -27.64 36.38 -19.98
CA LEU A 8 -26.86 36.98 -21.08
C LEU A 8 -25.49 37.59 -20.75
N THR A 9 -25.02 37.56 -19.49
CA THR A 9 -23.76 38.25 -19.11
C THR A 9 -22.60 37.33 -18.74
N ARG A 10 -22.72 36.00 -18.90
CA ARG A 10 -21.71 35.02 -18.42
C ARG A 10 -20.69 34.53 -19.46
N SER A 11 -20.74 35.00 -20.72
CA SER A 11 -19.93 34.42 -21.81
C SER A 11 -18.65 35.19 -22.18
N ILE A 12 -18.25 36.24 -21.45
CA ILE A 12 -17.08 37.06 -21.82
C ILE A 12 -16.21 37.37 -20.60
N LEU A 13 -15.51 36.36 -20.05
CA LEU A 13 -14.24 36.54 -19.32
C LEU A 13 -13.52 35.21 -18.99
N ALA A 14 -13.51 34.24 -19.92
CA ALA A 14 -12.69 33.03 -19.79
C ALA A 14 -11.50 33.14 -20.74
N GLY A 15 -10.44 33.82 -20.29
CA GLY A 15 -9.29 34.10 -21.14
C GLY A 15 -8.13 34.69 -20.38
N LEU A 16 -7.64 34.02 -19.34
CA LEU A 16 -6.26 34.14 -18.88
C LEU A 16 -5.86 32.93 -18.03
N VAL A 17 -4.75 32.33 -18.46
CA VAL A 17 -4.19 31.03 -18.10
C VAL A 17 -3.69 31.02 -16.65
N CYS A 18 -4.15 30.06 -15.84
CA CYS A 18 -3.43 29.63 -14.64
C CYS A 18 -2.41 28.57 -15.05
N ALA A 19 -1.12 28.87 -14.87
CA ALA A 19 -0.10 27.86 -14.76
C ALA A 19 -0.39 27.04 -13.50
N ALA A 20 -0.81 25.79 -13.67
CA ALA A 20 -0.81 24.82 -12.60
C ALA A 20 0.62 24.73 -12.04
N GLY A 21 0.76 24.91 -10.73
CA GLY A 21 2.00 24.55 -10.05
C GLY A 21 2.29 23.09 -10.39
N THR A 22 3.45 22.83 -10.98
CA THR A 22 3.91 21.49 -11.27
C THR A 22 4.14 20.79 -9.93
N GLY A 23 3.13 20.08 -9.44
CA GLY A 23 3.35 18.95 -8.54
C GLY A 23 4.35 18.04 -9.25
N GLN A 24 5.40 17.63 -8.54
CA GLN A 24 6.33 16.65 -9.09
C GLN A 24 5.50 15.41 -9.45
N ALA A 25 5.43 15.10 -10.75
CA ALA A 25 4.74 13.92 -11.22
C ALA A 25 5.35 12.69 -10.57
N GLN A 26 4.49 11.82 -10.04
CA GLN A 26 4.83 10.53 -9.46
C GLN A 26 5.68 9.72 -10.45
N ILE A 27 6.89 9.30 -10.07
CA ILE A 27 7.78 8.51 -10.93
C ILE A 27 7.44 7.02 -10.77
N THR A 28 6.28 6.60 -11.30
CA THR A 28 6.03 5.18 -11.54
C THR A 28 6.52 4.84 -12.94
N VAL A 29 7.38 3.83 -13.06
CA VAL A 29 7.84 3.29 -14.34
C VAL A 29 7.38 1.85 -14.47
N SER A 30 6.85 1.49 -15.63
CA SER A 30 6.50 0.11 -15.94
C SER A 30 6.80 -0.23 -17.39
N ASP A 31 7.12 -1.49 -17.61
CA ASP A 31 7.32 -2.06 -18.94
C ASP A 31 6.90 -3.52 -18.90
N ASP A 32 5.99 -3.91 -19.80
CA ASP A 32 5.53 -5.29 -19.88
C ASP A 32 6.46 -6.16 -20.73
N PHE A 33 7.29 -5.52 -21.58
CA PHE A 33 8.20 -6.13 -22.57
C PHE A 33 7.52 -7.08 -23.58
N THR A 34 6.19 -7.13 -23.62
CA THR A 34 5.41 -7.98 -24.52
C THR A 34 5.16 -7.34 -25.89
N GLN A 35 5.39 -6.03 -25.99
CA GLN A 35 5.08 -5.22 -27.17
C GLN A 35 6.24 -5.11 -28.17
N ALA A 36 5.95 -4.52 -29.33
CA ALA A 36 6.92 -4.29 -30.41
C ALA A 36 8.07 -3.32 -30.07
N THR A 37 7.88 -2.51 -29.01
CA THR A 37 8.77 -1.47 -28.51
C THR A 37 8.62 -1.37 -27.00
N SER A 38 9.68 -1.02 -26.28
CA SER A 38 9.64 -0.81 -24.83
C SER A 38 8.87 0.48 -24.50
N LYS A 39 8.04 0.44 -23.45
CA LYS A 39 7.31 1.63 -22.94
C LYS A 39 8.26 2.62 -22.29
N ALA A 40 9.24 2.10 -21.55
CA ALA A 40 10.30 2.89 -20.93
C ALA A 40 11.52 3.03 -21.86
N ILE A 41 12.37 4.01 -21.53
CA ILE A 41 13.63 4.26 -22.24
C ILE A 41 14.78 3.59 -21.48
N TRP A 42 15.49 2.71 -22.17
CA TRP A 42 16.53 1.85 -21.62
C TRP A 42 17.84 2.00 -22.38
N THR A 43 18.96 1.84 -21.67
CA THR A 43 20.26 1.55 -22.27
C THR A 43 20.44 0.04 -22.32
N THR A 44 20.67 -0.51 -23.50
CA THR A 44 20.85 -1.95 -23.71
C THR A 44 22.31 -2.31 -23.94
N PHE A 45 22.74 -3.43 -23.37
CA PHE A 45 24.07 -4.02 -23.53
C PHE A 45 23.99 -5.51 -23.85
N GLY A 46 25.06 -6.03 -24.49
CA GLY A 46 25.19 -7.46 -24.77
C GLY A 46 24.08 -7.99 -25.68
N THR A 47 23.57 -9.18 -25.37
CA THR A 47 22.53 -9.87 -26.15
C THR A 47 21.10 -9.48 -25.79
N ALA A 48 20.90 -8.50 -24.92
CA ALA A 48 19.57 -8.11 -24.49
C ALA A 48 18.70 -7.59 -25.66
N CYS A 49 17.47 -8.12 -25.78
CA CYS A 49 16.59 -7.84 -26.91
C CYS A 49 15.11 -8.10 -26.58
N LEU A 50 14.18 -7.55 -27.38
CA LEU A 50 12.75 -7.85 -27.30
C LEU A 50 12.37 -8.95 -28.30
N THR A 51 11.73 -10.01 -27.80
CA THR A 51 11.35 -11.16 -28.63
C THR A 51 10.16 -10.89 -29.56
N ALA A 52 9.34 -9.88 -29.26
CA ALA A 52 8.32 -9.32 -30.17
C ALA A 52 8.77 -8.02 -30.84
N GLY A 53 10.05 -7.63 -30.66
CA GLY A 53 10.58 -6.34 -31.07
C GLY A 53 10.59 -6.14 -32.59
N THR A 54 10.44 -4.88 -33.03
CA THR A 54 10.52 -4.52 -34.46
C THR A 54 11.74 -3.65 -34.80
N THR A 55 12.35 -3.01 -33.80
CA THR A 55 13.46 -2.07 -33.96
C THR A 55 14.79 -2.81 -34.17
N ALA A 56 15.51 -2.53 -35.26
CA ALA A 56 16.76 -3.25 -35.59
C ALA A 56 17.99 -2.84 -34.75
N ASN A 57 18.02 -1.62 -34.22
CA ASN A 57 19.15 -1.06 -33.47
C ASN A 57 18.64 -0.32 -32.23
N ASN A 58 19.49 -0.17 -31.21
CA ASN A 58 19.22 0.70 -30.05
C ASN A 58 19.26 2.19 -30.47
N SER A 59 18.18 2.68 -31.07
CA SER A 59 18.00 4.07 -31.49
C SER A 59 17.01 4.75 -30.55
N GLY A 60 17.43 5.83 -29.91
CA GLY A 60 16.57 6.60 -28.98
C GLY A 60 16.29 5.92 -27.64
N GLY A 61 17.11 4.95 -27.23
CA GLY A 61 16.95 4.21 -25.96
C GLY A 61 15.83 3.17 -25.98
N GLN A 62 15.53 2.65 -27.18
CA GLN A 62 14.59 1.54 -27.38
C GLN A 62 15.37 0.21 -27.41
N ILE A 63 14.82 -0.81 -26.75
CA ILE A 63 15.43 -2.15 -26.74
C ILE A 63 15.35 -2.75 -28.15
N PRO A 64 16.47 -3.24 -28.72
CA PRO A 64 16.50 -3.82 -30.06
C PRO A 64 15.71 -5.13 -30.13
N LYS A 65 15.24 -5.47 -31.33
CA LYS A 65 14.59 -6.76 -31.59
C LYS A 65 15.59 -7.91 -31.47
N CYS A 66 15.10 -9.07 -31.03
CA CYS A 66 15.90 -10.27 -31.09
C CYS A 66 16.18 -10.64 -32.56
N THR A 67 17.42 -11.02 -32.84
CA THR A 67 17.85 -11.45 -34.18
C THR A 67 18.28 -12.90 -34.11
N ALA A 68 18.03 -13.66 -35.18
CA ALA A 68 18.66 -14.97 -35.32
C ALA A 68 20.16 -14.75 -35.54
N SER A 69 20.99 -15.03 -34.54
CA SER A 69 22.45 -14.97 -34.66
C SER A 69 22.99 -16.22 -35.35
N THR A 70 24.15 -16.10 -36.02
CA THR A 70 24.82 -17.18 -36.77
C THR A 70 26.11 -17.70 -36.13
N SER A 71 26.37 -17.42 -34.85
CA SER A 71 27.62 -17.83 -34.20
C SER A 71 27.45 -19.03 -33.28
N GLN A 72 27.53 -20.24 -33.85
CA GLN A 72 27.87 -21.43 -33.10
C GLN A 72 29.30 -21.34 -32.58
N ALA A 73 29.47 -21.32 -31.27
CA ALA A 73 30.74 -21.62 -30.62
C ALA A 73 30.53 -22.54 -29.42
N GLY A 74 29.85 -23.68 -29.61
CA GLY A 74 29.61 -24.59 -28.51
C GLY A 74 28.84 -25.86 -28.82
N GLY A 75 29.16 -26.60 -29.90
CA GLY A 75 28.99 -28.06 -30.02
C GLY A 75 27.63 -28.76 -29.80
N TYR A 76 26.58 -28.07 -29.33
CA TYR A 76 25.25 -28.62 -29.06
C TYR A 76 24.29 -28.01 -30.09
N GLY A 77 23.81 -28.85 -31.00
CA GLY A 77 23.03 -28.41 -32.15
C GLY A 77 21.58 -28.10 -31.82
N ASP A 78 21.31 -26.97 -31.16
CA ASP A 78 19.95 -26.46 -30.98
C ASP A 78 19.64 -25.21 -31.83
N THR A 79 18.36 -25.04 -32.15
CA THR A 79 17.88 -24.11 -33.18
C THR A 79 17.63 -22.72 -32.58
N ILE A 80 18.48 -21.74 -32.88
CA ILE A 80 18.44 -20.37 -32.33
C ILE A 80 17.05 -19.70 -32.55
N HIS A 81 16.35 -19.38 -31.46
CA HIS A 81 14.97 -18.87 -31.48
C HIS A 81 14.90 -17.32 -31.44
N PRO A 82 14.40 -16.59 -32.45
CA PRO A 82 14.14 -15.15 -32.33
C PRO A 82 12.92 -14.83 -31.42
N GLY A 83 12.01 -15.78 -31.19
CA GLY A 83 10.92 -15.73 -30.21
C GLY A 83 11.14 -16.68 -29.03
N GLY A 84 10.21 -16.73 -28.08
CA GLY A 84 10.26 -17.64 -26.93
C GLY A 84 8.94 -18.36 -26.63
N TYR A 85 7.82 -17.89 -27.19
CA TYR A 85 6.47 -18.40 -26.94
C TYR A 85 6.03 -19.45 -27.97
N MET A 86 6.40 -19.28 -29.24
CA MET A 86 5.99 -20.11 -30.38
C MET A 86 7.13 -21.01 -30.90
N ALA A 87 6.83 -21.91 -31.84
CA ALA A 87 7.79 -22.84 -32.46
C ALA A 87 9.07 -22.16 -33.00
N ALA A 88 10.15 -22.94 -33.10
CA ALA A 88 11.49 -22.46 -33.46
C ALA A 88 11.55 -21.57 -34.72
N GLY A 89 12.29 -20.47 -34.63
CA GLY A 89 12.63 -19.61 -35.78
C GLY A 89 11.70 -18.40 -36.05
N VAL A 90 10.69 -18.12 -35.22
CA VAL A 90 9.74 -17.00 -35.42
C VAL A 90 9.74 -16.04 -34.23
N LEU A 91 9.70 -14.72 -34.48
CA LEU A 91 9.48 -13.70 -33.43
C LEU A 91 8.14 -13.93 -32.72
N ASP A 92 8.06 -13.54 -31.46
CA ASP A 92 6.80 -13.60 -30.74
C ASP A 92 5.80 -12.58 -31.31
N PRO A 93 4.49 -12.91 -31.40
CA PRO A 93 3.47 -11.91 -31.70
C PRO A 93 3.44 -10.80 -30.65
N VAL A 94 3.13 -9.57 -31.08
CA VAL A 94 2.88 -8.44 -30.17
C VAL A 94 1.83 -8.82 -29.12
N GLY A 95 2.12 -8.55 -27.85
CA GLY A 95 1.32 -8.99 -26.70
C GLY A 95 1.74 -10.35 -26.12
N ASN A 96 2.63 -11.09 -26.79
CA ASN A 96 3.21 -12.34 -26.30
C ASN A 96 4.74 -12.29 -26.21
N GLY A 97 5.39 -11.13 -26.38
CA GLY A 97 6.85 -11.00 -26.28
C GLY A 97 7.40 -11.04 -24.85
N ALA A 98 8.72 -10.92 -24.73
CA ALA A 98 9.44 -10.73 -23.48
C ALA A 98 10.74 -9.93 -23.72
N LEU A 99 11.33 -9.42 -22.63
CA LEU A 99 12.74 -8.99 -22.64
C LEU A 99 13.60 -10.22 -22.46
N ARG A 100 14.39 -10.56 -23.47
CA ARG A 100 15.44 -11.57 -23.36
C ARG A 100 16.76 -10.92 -22.98
N LEU A 101 17.44 -11.49 -21.99
CA LEU A 101 18.76 -11.03 -21.53
C LEU A 101 19.90 -11.92 -22.03
N THR A 102 19.68 -13.24 -22.18
CA THR A 102 20.63 -14.17 -22.81
C THR A 102 19.91 -15.13 -23.74
N ASN A 103 20.64 -15.67 -24.73
CA ASN A 103 20.19 -16.83 -25.49
C ASN A 103 20.70 -18.13 -24.85
N ALA A 104 20.21 -19.29 -25.32
CA ALA A 104 20.71 -20.61 -24.94
C ALA A 104 22.10 -20.89 -25.54
N ASP A 105 23.05 -19.99 -25.29
CA ASP A 105 24.45 -20.05 -25.70
C ASP A 105 25.33 -20.05 -24.45
N GLY A 106 26.52 -20.63 -24.53
CA GLY A 106 27.52 -20.58 -23.46
C GLY A 106 28.32 -19.27 -23.50
N ASN A 107 28.73 -18.77 -22.34
CA ASN A 107 29.49 -17.52 -22.16
C ASN A 107 28.80 -16.27 -22.72
N ASP A 108 27.46 -16.26 -22.72
CA ASP A 108 26.64 -15.14 -23.15
C ASP A 108 26.29 -14.24 -21.96
N ALA A 109 26.09 -12.95 -22.20
CA ALA A 109 25.58 -12.03 -21.19
C ALA A 109 24.95 -10.79 -21.84
N GLY A 110 23.82 -10.35 -21.28
CA GLY A 110 23.11 -9.16 -21.72
C GLY A 110 22.49 -8.42 -20.54
N ALA A 111 22.29 -7.11 -20.73
CA ALA A 111 21.78 -6.23 -19.67
C ALA A 111 20.98 -5.06 -20.23
N ILE A 112 20.10 -4.51 -19.40
CA ILE A 112 19.46 -3.21 -19.61
C ILE A 112 19.58 -2.34 -18.36
N VAL A 113 19.67 -1.03 -18.55
CA VAL A 113 19.66 -0.03 -17.46
C VAL A 113 18.66 1.06 -17.79
N TYR A 114 17.78 1.39 -16.85
CA TYR A 114 16.77 2.43 -17.04
C TYR A 114 17.44 3.80 -17.18
N ASN A 115 17.00 4.64 -18.13
CA ASN A 115 17.71 5.87 -18.45
C ASN A 115 17.46 7.02 -17.48
N SER A 116 16.27 7.09 -16.87
CA SER A 116 15.91 8.15 -15.93
C SER A 116 16.43 7.85 -14.52
N VAL A 117 16.56 8.90 -13.71
CA VAL A 117 17.06 8.81 -12.33
C VAL A 117 15.92 8.57 -11.34
N PHE A 118 16.20 7.80 -10.30
CA PHE A 118 15.34 7.61 -9.13
C PHE A 118 16.00 8.27 -7.90
N PRO A 119 15.29 9.14 -7.17
CA PRO A 119 15.83 9.75 -5.95
C PRO A 119 15.82 8.75 -4.79
N SER A 120 16.90 8.68 -4.00
CA SER A 120 16.94 7.76 -2.85
C SER A 120 16.12 8.20 -1.65
N THR A 121 15.70 9.46 -1.60
CA THR A 121 14.84 10.04 -0.55
C THR A 121 13.42 9.46 -0.49
N SER A 122 13.08 8.58 -1.43
CA SER A 122 11.79 7.91 -1.49
C SER A 122 11.92 6.39 -1.56
N GLY A 123 13.14 5.84 -1.49
CA GLY A 123 13.42 4.43 -1.73
C GLY A 123 12.97 3.94 -3.12
N ILE A 124 12.89 2.62 -3.30
CA ILE A 124 12.34 1.98 -4.51
C ILE A 124 11.65 0.66 -4.17
N ALA A 125 10.43 0.47 -4.66
CA ALA A 125 9.72 -0.79 -4.72
C ALA A 125 9.72 -1.28 -6.18
N VAL A 126 10.09 -2.54 -6.40
CA VAL A 126 10.21 -3.17 -7.71
C VAL A 126 9.48 -4.49 -7.73
N THR A 127 8.65 -4.70 -8.74
CA THR A 127 8.05 -6.00 -9.06
C THR A 127 8.44 -6.40 -10.47
N PHE A 128 8.86 -7.65 -10.65
CA PHE A 128 9.12 -8.20 -11.98
C PHE A 128 8.90 -9.71 -12.00
N THR A 129 8.56 -10.24 -13.17
CA THR A 129 8.46 -11.68 -13.41
C THR A 129 9.66 -12.14 -14.21
N SER A 130 10.26 -13.26 -13.82
CA SER A 130 11.32 -13.91 -14.60
C SER A 130 10.90 -15.30 -15.05
N VAL A 131 11.58 -15.75 -16.11
CA VAL A 131 11.47 -17.11 -16.62
C VAL A 131 12.83 -17.51 -17.20
N SER A 132 13.28 -18.71 -16.81
CA SER A 132 14.49 -19.34 -17.34
C SER A 132 14.14 -20.70 -17.94
N TYR A 133 14.66 -21.00 -19.13
CA TYR A 133 14.32 -22.20 -19.90
C TYR A 133 15.39 -22.52 -20.96
N ASP A 134 15.31 -23.71 -21.58
CA ASP A 134 16.26 -24.23 -22.58
C ASP A 134 17.67 -24.48 -22.00
N GLY A 135 17.71 -25.02 -20.79
CA GLY A 135 18.92 -25.37 -20.05
C GLY A 135 19.51 -26.72 -20.47
N ASN A 136 20.83 -26.78 -20.69
CA ASN A 136 21.54 -28.04 -20.95
C ASN A 136 22.32 -28.53 -19.73
N SER A 137 22.38 -29.86 -19.59
CA SER A 137 23.20 -30.50 -18.57
C SER A 137 24.68 -30.21 -18.80
N GLY A 138 25.26 -29.34 -17.98
CA GLY A 138 26.70 -29.39 -17.79
C GLY A 138 27.05 -30.76 -17.20
N SER A 139 27.56 -31.68 -18.01
CA SER A 139 27.96 -33.02 -17.57
C SER A 139 29.07 -32.95 -16.51
N GLY A 140 28.71 -32.94 -15.23
CA GLY A 140 29.64 -32.93 -14.10
C GLY A 140 29.16 -33.85 -12.99
N GLY A 141 29.68 -35.07 -12.95
CA GLY A 141 29.31 -36.08 -11.96
C GLY A 141 29.68 -35.68 -10.53
N GLY A 142 28.68 -35.65 -9.64
CA GLY A 142 28.88 -35.63 -8.20
C GLY A 142 27.57 -35.42 -7.43
N ASN A 143 26.94 -36.51 -6.98
CA ASN A 143 25.94 -36.68 -5.89
C ASN A 143 24.92 -35.57 -5.49
N TYR A 144 24.76 -34.46 -6.22
CA TYR A 144 23.71 -33.47 -5.97
C TYR A 144 22.51 -33.73 -6.88
N PRO A 145 21.27 -33.83 -6.33
CA PRO A 145 20.10 -34.27 -7.08
C PRO A 145 19.46 -33.20 -8.00
N ILE A 146 20.17 -32.13 -8.37
CA ILE A 146 19.65 -31.09 -9.26
C ILE A 146 20.79 -30.61 -10.18
N SER A 147 20.92 -31.23 -11.34
CA SER A 147 21.53 -30.62 -12.52
C SER A 147 20.37 -30.43 -13.52
N ASP A 148 20.17 -29.27 -14.18
CA ASP A 148 20.87 -28.87 -15.42
C ASP A 148 20.41 -27.48 -15.95
N GLY A 149 21.27 -26.45 -15.87
CA GLY A 149 21.12 -25.13 -16.51
C GLY A 149 22.32 -24.18 -16.23
N ALA A 150 22.33 -22.97 -16.81
CA ALA A 150 23.43 -21.98 -16.72
C ALA A 150 23.39 -21.12 -15.43
N ASP A 151 24.14 -20.00 -15.36
CA ASP A 151 24.40 -19.29 -14.11
C ASP A 151 23.19 -18.52 -13.54
N GLY A 152 22.57 -17.64 -14.33
CA GLY A 152 21.36 -16.92 -13.88
C GLY A 152 21.24 -15.45 -14.24
N MET A 153 20.50 -14.71 -13.41
CA MET A 153 20.19 -13.29 -13.61
C MET A 153 20.37 -12.42 -12.38
N SER A 154 20.48 -11.12 -12.58
CA SER A 154 20.57 -10.13 -11.51
C SER A 154 19.70 -8.90 -11.74
N PHE A 155 19.11 -8.40 -10.65
CA PHE A 155 18.62 -7.04 -10.54
C PHE A 155 19.68 -6.21 -9.80
N PHE A 156 19.94 -4.98 -10.26
CA PHE A 156 20.98 -4.16 -9.63
C PHE A 156 20.65 -2.67 -9.63
N LEU A 157 21.22 -1.96 -8.66
CA LEU A 157 21.25 -0.50 -8.62
C LEU A 157 22.60 0.03 -9.08
N VAL A 158 22.60 1.14 -9.81
CA VAL A 158 23.79 1.90 -10.20
C VAL A 158 23.70 3.33 -9.70
N ASP A 159 24.81 3.88 -9.21
CA ASP A 159 24.92 5.30 -8.92
C ASP A 159 24.77 6.12 -10.22
N SER A 160 23.78 7.02 -10.24
CA SER A 160 23.47 7.84 -11.41
C SER A 160 24.49 8.96 -11.65
N SER A 161 25.41 9.22 -10.70
CA SER A 161 26.52 10.15 -10.89
C SER A 161 27.47 9.73 -12.01
N VAL A 162 27.46 8.44 -12.38
CA VAL A 162 28.26 7.87 -13.46
C VAL A 162 27.32 7.35 -14.56
N THR A 163 27.67 7.61 -15.83
CA THR A 163 26.91 7.07 -16.97
C THR A 163 27.27 5.59 -17.14
N PRO A 164 26.29 4.66 -17.15
CA PRO A 164 26.57 3.24 -17.37
C PRO A 164 27.18 3.02 -18.76
N THR A 165 28.42 2.55 -18.82
CA THR A 165 29.12 2.26 -20.09
C THR A 165 29.36 0.78 -20.34
N ASN A 166 29.32 -0.04 -19.27
CA ASN A 166 29.51 -1.48 -19.33
C ASN A 166 28.64 -2.18 -18.27
N TYR A 167 28.31 -3.44 -18.55
CA TYR A 167 27.69 -4.39 -17.65
C TYR A 167 28.75 -5.37 -17.10
N GLY A 168 28.37 -6.20 -16.14
CA GLY A 168 29.25 -7.21 -15.55
C GLY A 168 29.61 -8.36 -16.52
N SER A 169 30.58 -9.18 -16.13
CA SER A 169 31.08 -10.29 -16.95
C SER A 169 30.05 -11.42 -17.10
N TYR A 170 30.29 -12.33 -18.05
CA TYR A 170 29.54 -13.59 -18.20
C TYR A 170 29.93 -14.66 -17.15
N GLY A 171 29.20 -15.78 -17.11
CA GLY A 171 29.21 -16.79 -16.04
C GLY A 171 28.65 -16.29 -14.71
N GLY A 172 29.26 -16.74 -13.60
CA GLY A 172 28.81 -16.46 -12.24
C GLY A 172 28.75 -15.01 -11.79
N SER A 173 29.22 -14.06 -12.59
CA SER A 173 29.06 -12.63 -12.30
C SER A 173 27.64 -12.12 -12.55
N LEU A 174 26.80 -12.92 -13.22
CA LEU A 174 25.41 -12.64 -13.55
C LEU A 174 25.20 -11.31 -14.27
N GLY A 175 26.19 -10.88 -15.06
CA GLY A 175 26.18 -9.59 -15.75
C GLY A 175 26.18 -8.37 -14.81
N TYR A 176 26.49 -8.55 -13.51
CA TYR A 176 26.63 -7.47 -12.53
C TYR A 176 28.07 -7.29 -12.04
N SER A 177 28.72 -8.35 -11.55
CA SER A 177 30.08 -8.23 -10.97
C SER A 177 31.20 -8.42 -12.00
N CYS A 178 32.43 -8.12 -11.60
CA CYS A 178 33.62 -8.53 -12.34
C CYS A 178 33.84 -10.05 -12.22
N ALA A 179 34.70 -10.61 -13.07
CA ALA A 179 35.09 -12.02 -12.98
C ALA A 179 36.59 -12.24 -13.24
N GLN A 180 37.18 -13.20 -12.54
CA GLN A 180 38.58 -13.57 -12.71
C GLN A 180 38.76 -14.42 -13.97
N GLY A 181 39.76 -14.11 -14.80
CA GLY A 181 40.12 -14.93 -15.97
C GLY A 181 39.16 -14.88 -17.17
N LYS A 182 38.08 -14.09 -17.10
CA LYS A 182 37.12 -13.87 -18.20
C LYS A 182 37.40 -12.58 -18.96
N ASN A 183 37.09 -12.53 -20.25
CA ASN A 183 37.31 -11.35 -21.09
C ASN A 183 36.02 -10.96 -21.84
N PRO A 184 35.43 -9.78 -21.60
CA PRO A 184 35.86 -8.76 -20.63
C PRO A 184 35.50 -9.14 -19.19
N GLY A 185 36.47 -9.04 -18.25
CA GLY A 185 36.26 -9.32 -16.83
C GLY A 185 35.71 -8.15 -16.02
N ASN A 186 35.00 -7.22 -16.67
CA ASN A 186 34.51 -5.99 -16.06
C ASN A 186 33.29 -6.23 -15.18
N GLY A 187 33.09 -5.38 -14.18
CA GLY A 187 31.86 -5.21 -13.44
C GLY A 187 31.02 -4.02 -13.92
N ALA A 188 29.74 -3.99 -13.55
CA ALA A 188 28.79 -2.98 -13.96
C ALA A 188 29.23 -1.58 -13.54
N THR A 189 29.24 -0.64 -14.49
CA THR A 189 29.66 0.75 -14.23
C THR A 189 28.71 1.41 -13.25
N GLY A 190 29.23 1.95 -12.14
CA GLY A 190 28.42 2.56 -11.07
C GLY A 190 27.65 1.56 -10.19
N GLY A 191 27.84 0.24 -10.37
CA GLY A 191 27.12 -0.80 -9.61
C GLY A 191 27.29 -0.67 -8.10
N TYR A 192 26.18 -0.43 -7.40
CA TYR A 192 26.11 -0.21 -5.96
C TYR A 192 25.73 -1.50 -5.20
N ILE A 193 24.64 -2.14 -5.62
CA ILE A 193 24.19 -3.42 -5.07
C ILE A 193 23.59 -4.28 -6.17
N GLY A 194 23.86 -5.59 -6.12
CA GLY A 194 23.32 -6.57 -7.06
C GLY A 194 22.67 -7.73 -6.32
N LEU A 195 21.40 -7.98 -6.64
CA LEU A 195 20.65 -9.15 -6.24
C LEU A 195 20.74 -10.19 -7.35
N GLY A 196 21.39 -11.32 -7.08
CA GLY A 196 21.48 -12.45 -8.00
C GLY A 196 20.44 -13.53 -7.68
N ILE A 197 19.73 -13.94 -8.72
CA ILE A 197 18.91 -15.15 -8.80
C ILE A 197 19.77 -16.14 -9.57
N ASP A 198 20.35 -17.11 -8.87
CA ASP A 198 21.52 -17.89 -9.29
C ASP A 198 21.17 -19.39 -9.31
N GLU A 199 20.86 -19.88 -10.50
CA GLU A 199 20.48 -21.26 -10.78
C GLU A 199 21.67 -22.22 -10.57
N TYR A 200 22.90 -21.83 -10.95
CA TYR A 200 24.09 -22.69 -10.83
C TYR A 200 24.81 -22.60 -9.47
N GLY A 201 24.81 -21.43 -8.83
CA GLY A 201 25.27 -21.25 -7.45
C GLY A 201 26.63 -20.58 -7.28
N ASN A 202 27.21 -19.98 -8.33
CA ASN A 202 28.51 -19.32 -8.30
C ASN A 202 28.44 -17.80 -8.07
N PHE A 203 27.25 -17.20 -8.11
CA PHE A 203 27.08 -15.77 -7.84
C PHE A 203 27.60 -15.40 -6.47
N LEU A 204 27.46 -16.22 -5.41
CA LEU A 204 28.00 -15.91 -4.08
C LEU A 204 29.30 -16.65 -3.71
N ASN A 205 29.86 -17.45 -4.62
CA ASN A 205 31.00 -18.31 -4.34
C ASN A 205 32.35 -17.54 -4.35
N SER A 206 33.30 -17.99 -3.54
CA SER A 206 34.69 -17.52 -3.57
C SER A 206 35.45 -18.22 -4.71
N GLY A 207 36.08 -17.44 -5.61
CA GLY A 207 37.05 -17.92 -6.61
C GLY A 207 36.61 -17.86 -8.08
N ASP A 208 35.32 -17.68 -8.39
CA ASP A 208 34.85 -17.46 -9.78
C ASP A 208 34.77 -15.95 -10.11
N ASN A 209 34.14 -15.18 -9.21
CA ASN A 209 34.06 -13.73 -9.32
C ASN A 209 35.22 -13.05 -8.58
N THR A 210 35.41 -13.36 -7.30
CA THR A 210 36.41 -12.72 -6.41
C THR A 210 36.94 -13.71 -5.37
N ALA A 211 38.09 -13.44 -4.73
CA ALA A 211 38.57 -14.23 -3.57
C ALA A 211 37.67 -14.12 -2.31
N THR A 212 36.70 -13.20 -2.31
CA THR A 212 35.71 -12.98 -1.25
C THR A 212 34.37 -13.63 -1.59
N GLY A 213 33.78 -14.42 -0.68
CA GLY A 213 32.51 -15.12 -0.87
C GLY A 213 32.11 -15.95 0.36
N VAL A 214 30.90 -16.53 0.34
CA VAL A 214 30.40 -17.37 1.45
C VAL A 214 31.11 -18.73 1.39
N LEU A 215 31.66 -19.20 2.52
CA LEU A 215 32.24 -20.54 2.65
C LEU A 215 31.18 -21.63 2.39
N SER A 216 31.52 -22.68 1.64
CA SER A 216 30.60 -23.78 1.34
C SER A 216 30.06 -24.43 2.63
N TYR A 217 28.75 -24.55 2.78
CA TYR A 217 28.13 -25.27 3.91
C TYR A 217 27.92 -26.74 3.56
N ASN A 218 28.51 -27.64 4.35
CA ASN A 218 28.35 -29.08 4.18
C ASN A 218 27.13 -29.57 4.98
N THR A 219 26.05 -29.88 4.28
CA THR A 219 24.77 -30.32 4.88
C THR A 219 24.85 -31.69 5.55
N SER A 220 25.80 -32.54 5.14
CA SER A 220 26.04 -33.85 5.75
C SER A 220 26.85 -33.79 7.05
N THR A 221 27.63 -32.73 7.29
CA THR A 221 28.48 -32.59 8.49
C THR A 221 28.10 -31.41 9.39
N GLY A 222 27.20 -30.54 8.95
CA GLY A 222 26.77 -29.34 9.70
C GLY A 222 27.87 -28.28 9.84
N THR A 223 28.89 -28.29 8.97
CA THR A 223 30.09 -27.45 9.09
C THR A 223 30.38 -26.67 7.81
N TYR A 224 30.96 -25.47 7.96
CA TYR A 224 31.44 -24.65 6.85
C TYR A 224 32.84 -25.14 6.42
N ASN A 225 33.02 -25.43 5.13
CA ASN A 225 34.27 -25.88 4.56
C ASN A 225 35.18 -24.69 4.24
N THR A 226 36.32 -24.59 4.92
CA THR A 226 37.34 -23.55 4.72
C THR A 226 38.34 -23.87 3.61
N SER A 227 38.25 -25.06 3.00
CA SER A 227 39.14 -25.47 1.91
C SER A 227 38.53 -25.11 0.55
N SER A 228 39.22 -24.20 -0.14
CA SER A 228 38.91 -23.76 -1.50
C SER A 228 38.98 -24.92 -2.48
N SER A 229 37.85 -25.56 -2.79
CA SER A 229 37.51 -26.11 -4.11
C SER A 229 36.26 -27.01 -3.99
N SER A 230 35.30 -26.79 -4.89
CA SER A 230 34.35 -27.79 -5.42
C SER A 230 32.95 -28.03 -4.82
N GLN A 231 32.38 -27.16 -3.97
CA GLN A 231 30.94 -27.28 -3.62
C GLN A 231 30.16 -26.00 -3.96
N PHE A 232 29.58 -25.97 -5.17
CA PHE A 232 28.59 -24.99 -5.63
C PHE A 232 27.21 -25.33 -5.04
N GLN A 233 26.40 -24.32 -4.72
CA GLN A 233 25.02 -24.50 -4.25
C GLN A 233 24.07 -23.75 -5.19
N GLY A 234 23.53 -24.44 -6.19
CA GLY A 234 22.56 -23.86 -7.12
C GLY A 234 21.20 -23.55 -6.50
N ASN A 235 20.30 -22.98 -7.30
CA ASN A 235 18.95 -22.56 -6.90
C ASN A 235 18.93 -21.58 -5.71
N ARG A 236 19.80 -20.57 -5.72
CA ARG A 236 19.96 -19.61 -4.61
C ARG A 236 19.61 -18.19 -5.03
N ILE A 237 19.15 -17.39 -4.07
CA ILE A 237 19.04 -15.94 -4.22
C ILE A 237 20.05 -15.31 -3.27
N GLY A 238 20.84 -14.35 -3.76
CA GLY A 238 21.97 -13.79 -3.03
C GLY A 238 22.21 -12.33 -3.32
N VAL A 239 22.76 -11.59 -2.34
CA VAL A 239 23.07 -10.17 -2.49
C VAL A 239 24.59 -9.95 -2.47
N ARG A 240 25.09 -9.20 -3.45
CA ARG A 240 26.45 -8.64 -3.47
C ARG A 240 26.39 -7.13 -3.34
N GLY A 241 27.41 -6.59 -2.65
CA GLY A 241 27.66 -5.16 -2.57
C GLY A 241 28.15 -4.55 -3.88
N ILE A 242 29.04 -3.56 -3.77
CA ILE A 242 29.55 -2.77 -4.88
C ILE A 242 30.10 -3.65 -6.02
N GLY A 243 29.54 -3.52 -7.22
CA GLY A 243 29.84 -4.32 -8.42
C GLY A 243 30.82 -3.69 -9.39
N MET A 244 31.30 -2.46 -9.13
CA MET A 244 31.89 -1.57 -10.14
C MET A 244 33.40 -1.72 -10.47
N VAL A 245 33.99 -2.92 -10.35
CA VAL A 245 35.40 -3.13 -10.76
C VAL A 245 35.49 -3.22 -12.28
N ASN A 246 35.84 -2.11 -12.89
CA ASN A 246 36.15 -2.01 -14.31
C ASN A 246 37.26 -0.99 -14.53
N TRP A 247 37.83 -0.96 -15.73
CA TRP A 247 38.95 -0.09 -16.03
C TRP A 247 38.64 1.40 -15.79
N LEU A 248 37.46 1.86 -16.22
CA LEU A 248 37.07 3.27 -16.12
C LEU A 248 37.04 3.74 -14.67
N GLN A 249 36.47 2.92 -13.78
CA GLN A 249 36.41 3.23 -12.35
C GLN A 249 37.77 3.11 -11.66
N LEU A 250 38.58 2.11 -12.01
CA LEU A 250 39.92 1.94 -11.43
C LEU A 250 40.86 3.08 -11.84
N ASN A 251 40.83 3.50 -13.11
CA ASN A 251 41.59 4.63 -13.60
C ASN A 251 41.12 5.96 -13.00
N ALA A 252 39.81 6.16 -12.85
CA ALA A 252 39.26 7.39 -12.28
C ALA A 252 39.52 7.51 -10.76
N ASN A 253 39.32 6.43 -10.01
CA ASN A 253 39.45 6.45 -8.56
C ASN A 253 40.90 6.27 -8.09
N PHE A 254 41.74 5.59 -8.88
CA PHE A 254 43.13 5.29 -8.54
C PHE A 254 44.09 5.60 -9.71
N PRO A 255 44.09 6.82 -10.26
CA PRO A 255 44.84 7.17 -11.47
C PRO A 255 46.35 6.99 -11.34
N SER A 256 46.89 7.07 -10.12
CA SER A 256 48.29 6.79 -9.83
C SER A 256 48.64 5.30 -9.89
N TYR A 257 47.70 4.41 -9.59
CA TYR A 257 47.89 2.96 -9.59
C TYR A 257 47.50 2.34 -10.95
N TYR A 258 46.55 2.94 -11.66
CA TYR A 258 46.07 2.49 -12.96
C TYR A 258 46.21 3.64 -13.97
N PRO A 259 47.42 3.96 -14.43
CA PRO A 259 47.64 5.10 -15.31
C PRO A 259 47.02 4.88 -16.71
N SER A 260 46.58 5.96 -17.35
CA SER A 260 46.02 5.93 -18.71
C SER A 260 47.02 5.49 -19.78
N SER A 261 48.30 5.37 -19.43
CA SER A 261 49.37 4.85 -20.30
C SER A 261 49.34 3.32 -20.49
N LEU A 262 48.53 2.57 -19.73
CA LEU A 262 48.38 1.13 -19.93
C LEU A 262 47.70 0.82 -21.27
N SER A 263 48.24 -0.12 -22.04
CA SER A 263 47.58 -0.67 -23.23
C SER A 263 46.32 -1.44 -22.86
N SER A 264 45.38 -1.60 -23.80
CA SER A 264 44.11 -2.30 -23.57
C SER A 264 44.28 -3.71 -22.98
N SER A 265 45.31 -4.47 -23.36
CA SER A 265 45.57 -5.78 -22.77
C SER A 265 46.03 -5.70 -21.30
N GLN A 266 46.83 -4.69 -20.96
CA GLN A 266 47.25 -4.45 -19.57
C GLN A 266 46.08 -3.98 -18.71
N GLN A 267 45.17 -3.18 -19.28
CA GLN A 267 43.94 -2.74 -18.60
C GLN A 267 43.05 -3.93 -18.23
N VAL A 268 42.86 -4.88 -19.15
CA VAL A 268 42.10 -6.12 -18.91
C VAL A 268 42.74 -6.95 -17.79
N THR A 269 44.06 -7.18 -17.86
CA THR A 269 44.79 -7.90 -16.80
C THR A 269 44.70 -7.18 -15.45
N ALA A 270 44.75 -5.85 -15.45
CA ALA A 270 44.63 -5.05 -14.24
C ALA A 270 43.27 -5.22 -13.56
N VAL A 271 42.18 -5.18 -14.34
CA VAL A 271 40.82 -5.43 -13.85
C VAL A 271 40.70 -6.87 -13.32
N GLN A 272 41.14 -7.87 -14.08
CA GLN A 272 41.05 -9.28 -13.67
C GLN A 272 41.83 -9.59 -12.39
N ASN A 273 43.03 -9.03 -12.23
CA ASN A 273 43.85 -9.23 -11.03
C ASN A 273 43.21 -8.55 -9.81
N THR A 274 42.69 -7.34 -9.99
CA THR A 274 41.98 -6.58 -8.95
C THR A 274 40.70 -7.33 -8.51
N CYS A 275 39.98 -7.87 -9.49
CA CYS A 275 38.79 -8.68 -9.26
C CYS A 275 39.14 -9.98 -8.50
N GLY A 276 40.14 -10.73 -8.99
CA GLY A 276 40.56 -11.99 -8.39
C GLY A 276 41.08 -11.85 -6.97
N SER A 277 41.81 -10.77 -6.65
CA SER A 277 42.35 -10.55 -5.29
C SER A 277 41.38 -9.84 -4.35
N GLY A 278 40.38 -9.13 -4.87
CA GLY A 278 39.54 -8.22 -4.09
C GLY A 278 40.30 -6.99 -3.54
N THR A 279 41.47 -6.66 -4.11
CA THR A 279 42.36 -5.57 -3.65
C THR A 279 42.90 -4.76 -4.82
N VAL A 280 43.23 -3.49 -4.58
CA VAL A 280 43.84 -2.61 -5.59
C VAL A 280 45.30 -2.98 -5.84
N TRP A 281 45.71 -2.97 -7.12
CA TRP A 281 47.06 -3.31 -7.59
C TRP A 281 47.79 -2.07 -8.14
N ASN A 282 49.11 -2.02 -8.00
CA ASN A 282 49.93 -0.93 -8.51
C ASN A 282 50.56 -1.23 -9.88
N TYR A 283 50.10 -0.53 -10.92
CA TYR A 283 50.61 -0.61 -12.30
C TYR A 283 51.43 0.62 -12.74
N SER A 284 51.94 1.43 -11.80
CA SER A 284 52.68 2.68 -12.09
C SER A 284 54.13 2.53 -12.56
N GLY A 285 54.69 1.31 -12.59
CA GLY A 285 56.12 1.05 -12.85
C GLY A 285 56.53 0.94 -14.33
N SER A 286 57.75 1.38 -14.65
CA SER A 286 58.29 1.63 -16.00
C SER A 286 58.75 0.42 -16.84
N THR A 287 58.36 -0.82 -16.52
CA THR A 287 58.65 -1.99 -17.38
C THR A 287 57.43 -2.87 -17.51
N ILE A 288 56.68 -2.67 -18.59
CA ILE A 288 55.66 -3.62 -19.01
C ILE A 288 55.92 -4.00 -20.46
N GLY A 289 56.46 -5.21 -20.63
CA GLY A 289 56.85 -5.79 -21.91
C GLY A 289 57.45 -7.18 -21.69
N GLY A 290 56.59 -8.19 -21.55
CA GLY A 290 56.98 -9.60 -21.42
C GLY A 290 56.16 -10.35 -20.38
N VAL A 291 55.16 -11.10 -20.82
CA VAL A 291 54.28 -11.91 -19.95
C VAL A 291 54.98 -13.23 -19.58
N SER A 292 55.12 -13.53 -18.29
CA SER A 292 55.06 -14.90 -17.74
C SER A 292 55.07 -14.90 -16.21
N SER A 293 54.03 -15.47 -15.60
CA SER A 293 54.01 -16.13 -14.29
C SER A 293 54.91 -15.60 -13.16
N GLY A 294 54.29 -14.98 -12.14
CA GLY A 294 54.68 -15.26 -10.75
C GLY A 294 55.87 -14.53 -10.12
N ASN A 295 56.28 -13.35 -10.58
CA ASN A 295 57.23 -12.53 -9.82
C ASN A 295 56.55 -11.41 -9.03
N ASN A 296 56.07 -11.81 -7.85
CA ASN A 296 55.93 -10.96 -6.67
C ASN A 296 57.30 -10.35 -6.33
N MET A 297 57.58 -9.09 -6.66
CA MET A 297 58.71 -8.35 -6.07
C MET A 297 58.45 -6.84 -6.06
N ASN A 298 57.76 -6.38 -5.01
CA ASN A 298 58.17 -5.20 -4.24
C ASN A 298 57.45 -5.27 -2.91
N CYS A 299 58.21 -5.58 -1.86
CA CYS A 299 57.77 -5.62 -0.46
C CYS A 299 57.87 -4.18 0.06
N ALA A 300 56.82 -3.38 -0.07
CA ALA A 300 56.71 -2.02 0.47
C ALA A 300 56.07 -2.05 1.87
N VAL A 301 56.89 -2.30 2.89
CA VAL A 301 56.53 -1.88 4.25
C VAL A 301 56.58 -0.34 4.28
N MET A 302 55.43 0.32 4.16
CA MET A 302 55.32 1.78 4.05
C MET A 302 55.65 2.48 5.37
N VAL A 303 56.81 3.15 5.46
CA VAL A 303 56.96 4.62 5.48
C VAL A 303 58.46 4.97 5.53
N ASN A 304 58.96 5.65 4.50
CA ASN A 304 60.28 6.31 4.44
C ASN A 304 61.58 5.47 4.62
N SER A 305 61.63 4.18 4.25
CA SER A 305 62.93 3.51 4.08
C SER A 305 62.88 2.28 3.15
N LEU A 306 64.03 2.02 2.50
CA LEU A 306 64.32 1.06 1.40
C LEU A 306 63.82 -0.40 1.62
N PRO A 307 63.60 -1.19 0.54
CA PRO A 307 63.08 -2.57 0.58
C PRO A 307 63.95 -3.53 1.40
N VAL A 308 63.31 -4.54 2.04
CA VAL A 308 64.00 -5.61 2.79
C VAL A 308 64.81 -6.49 1.83
N THR A 309 66.12 -6.33 1.87
CA THR A 309 67.08 -7.11 1.08
C THR A 309 67.60 -8.31 1.85
N TRP A 310 68.12 -9.32 1.14
CA TRP A 310 68.87 -10.41 1.75
C TRP A 310 69.96 -9.91 2.70
N THR A 311 70.69 -8.86 2.30
CA THR A 311 71.76 -8.25 3.10
C THR A 311 71.25 -7.74 4.44
N GLN A 312 70.04 -7.19 4.49
CA GLN A 312 69.43 -6.71 5.73
C GLN A 312 68.91 -7.86 6.61
N LEU A 313 68.35 -8.93 6.03
CA LEU A 313 67.94 -10.12 6.81
C LEU A 313 69.16 -10.85 7.40
N HIS A 314 70.22 -11.01 6.61
CA HIS A 314 71.48 -11.57 7.07
C HIS A 314 72.12 -10.72 8.17
N ALA A 315 72.12 -9.39 8.02
CA ALA A 315 72.63 -8.48 9.04
C ALA A 315 71.75 -8.44 10.30
N ALA A 316 70.43 -8.64 10.14
CA ALA A 316 69.50 -8.66 11.25
C ALA A 316 69.65 -9.93 12.11
N ASN A 317 69.78 -11.09 11.48
CA ASN A 317 69.99 -12.33 12.23
C ASN A 317 70.77 -13.34 11.40
N SER A 318 72.09 -13.25 11.43
CA SER A 318 72.99 -14.14 10.71
C SER A 318 72.92 -15.60 11.18
N THR A 319 72.29 -15.86 12.34
CA THR A 319 72.04 -17.22 12.83
C THR A 319 70.88 -17.85 12.07
N TYR A 320 69.75 -17.15 11.93
CA TYR A 320 68.59 -17.64 11.18
C TYR A 320 68.75 -17.50 9.67
N TYR A 321 69.56 -16.56 9.21
CA TYR A 321 69.84 -16.32 7.81
C TYR A 321 71.35 -16.43 7.57
N PRO A 322 71.96 -17.62 7.60
CA PRO A 322 73.41 -17.75 7.48
C PRO A 322 73.90 -17.35 6.07
N SER A 323 75.12 -16.82 5.98
CA SER A 323 75.74 -16.43 4.70
C SER A 323 75.98 -17.62 3.77
N SER A 324 75.90 -18.84 4.29
CA SER A 324 76.02 -20.11 3.55
C SER A 324 74.79 -20.44 2.68
N LEU A 325 73.69 -19.69 2.78
CA LEU A 325 72.52 -19.90 1.91
C LEU A 325 72.86 -19.60 0.45
N THR A 326 72.42 -20.46 -0.47
CA THR A 326 72.48 -20.23 -1.92
C THR A 326 71.57 -19.06 -2.32
N THR A 327 71.84 -18.40 -3.43
CA THR A 327 71.02 -17.28 -3.94
C THR A 327 69.52 -17.63 -4.04
N ALA A 328 69.19 -18.88 -4.40
CA ALA A 328 67.82 -19.37 -4.40
C ALA A 328 67.22 -19.42 -2.99
N GLN A 329 67.95 -19.94 -2.00
CA GLN A 329 67.51 -19.99 -0.60
C GLN A 329 67.44 -18.59 0.04
N GLN A 330 68.35 -17.68 -0.32
CA GLN A 330 68.32 -16.28 0.09
C GLN A 330 67.06 -15.59 -0.44
N THR A 331 66.71 -15.87 -1.71
CA THR A 331 65.48 -15.38 -2.34
C THR A 331 64.24 -15.96 -1.66
N SER A 332 64.24 -17.26 -1.35
CA SER A 332 63.18 -17.90 -0.58
C SER A 332 63.08 -17.36 0.86
N ALA A 333 64.19 -17.02 1.50
CA ALA A 333 64.22 -16.44 2.83
C ALA A 333 63.59 -15.05 2.85
N VAL A 334 63.99 -14.18 1.93
CA VAL A 334 63.37 -12.86 1.73
C VAL A 334 61.88 -13.02 1.40
N SER A 335 61.54 -13.93 0.50
CA SER A 335 60.15 -14.16 0.07
C SER A 335 59.26 -14.69 1.20
N ASN A 336 59.73 -15.65 2.00
CA ASN A 336 58.93 -16.24 3.09
C ASN A 336 58.73 -15.24 4.24
N THR A 337 59.76 -14.47 4.56
CA THR A 337 59.66 -13.39 5.56
C THR A 337 58.76 -12.26 5.09
N CYS A 338 58.81 -11.88 3.81
CA CYS A 338 57.87 -10.92 3.22
C CYS A 338 56.43 -11.46 3.15
N LYS A 339 56.25 -12.76 2.89
CA LYS A 339 54.93 -13.41 2.80
C LYS A 339 54.21 -13.48 4.14
N THR A 340 54.94 -13.65 5.26
CA THR A 340 54.33 -13.85 6.58
C THR A 340 54.48 -12.66 7.53
N GLY A 341 55.29 -11.65 7.19
CA GLY A 341 55.62 -10.54 8.08
C GLY A 341 56.47 -10.94 9.29
N THR A 342 56.95 -12.19 9.34
CA THR A 342 57.67 -12.79 10.47
C THR A 342 59.01 -13.38 10.04
N MET A 343 59.97 -13.47 10.95
CA MET A 343 61.26 -14.10 10.66
C MET A 343 61.13 -15.62 10.52
N TRP A 344 61.95 -16.20 9.64
CA TRP A 344 62.05 -17.64 9.39
C TRP A 344 63.46 -18.12 9.72
N ASN A 345 63.57 -19.27 10.38
CA ASN A 345 64.85 -19.87 10.71
C ASN A 345 65.32 -20.80 9.59
N TYR A 346 66.38 -20.39 8.88
CA TYR A 346 67.06 -21.15 7.83
C TYR A 346 68.38 -21.79 8.31
N SER A 347 68.69 -21.74 9.61
CA SER A 347 70.00 -22.17 10.15
C SER A 347 70.30 -23.67 9.92
N SER A 348 69.28 -24.49 9.74
CA SER A 348 69.37 -25.94 9.57
C SER A 348 68.98 -26.44 8.17
N VAL A 349 68.80 -25.55 7.19
CA VAL A 349 68.30 -25.93 5.85
C VAL A 349 69.44 -26.47 4.97
N THR A 350 69.32 -27.73 4.54
CA THR A 350 70.19 -28.36 3.54
C THR A 350 69.37 -28.66 2.27
N GLY A 351 69.69 -28.02 1.14
CA GLY A 351 68.96 -28.20 -0.13
C GLY A 351 67.87 -27.15 -0.42
N THR A 352 66.96 -27.42 -1.37
CA THR A 352 66.06 -26.45 -2.04
C THR A 352 64.86 -25.96 -1.20
N SER A 353 65.08 -25.58 0.07
CA SER A 353 64.15 -24.89 1.01
C SER A 353 63.25 -25.71 1.95
N THR A 354 63.24 -27.04 1.87
CA THR A 354 62.49 -27.89 2.80
C THR A 354 63.20 -28.01 4.15
N GLY A 355 62.80 -27.17 5.12
CA GLY A 355 63.32 -27.22 6.50
C GLY A 355 63.31 -25.89 7.27
N ALA A 356 62.94 -24.78 6.63
CA ALA A 356 62.85 -23.49 7.31
C ALA A 356 61.59 -23.41 8.18
N VAL A 357 61.73 -22.91 9.41
CA VAL A 357 60.63 -22.84 10.39
C VAL A 357 60.24 -21.38 10.63
N ASN A 358 58.95 -21.05 10.48
CA ASN A 358 58.44 -19.73 10.85
C ASN A 358 58.54 -19.55 12.38
N THR A 359 59.20 -18.49 12.81
CA THR A 359 59.47 -18.23 14.24
C THR A 359 58.32 -17.50 14.95
N GLY A 360 57.36 -16.97 14.20
CA GLY A 360 56.27 -16.14 14.72
C GLY A 360 56.69 -14.72 15.14
N ILE A 361 57.97 -14.37 15.02
CA ILE A 361 58.52 -13.06 15.43
C ILE A 361 58.33 -12.04 14.29
N LEU A 362 57.56 -10.97 14.53
CA LEU A 362 57.30 -9.90 13.56
C LEU A 362 58.54 -9.05 13.26
N VAL A 363 58.68 -8.61 12.00
CA VAL A 363 59.76 -7.71 11.56
C VAL A 363 59.28 -6.25 11.64
N SER A 364 59.93 -5.38 12.43
CA SER A 364 59.61 -3.94 12.47
C SER A 364 60.88 -3.06 12.39
N SER A 365 60.76 -1.89 11.76
CA SER A 365 61.84 -0.93 11.57
C SER A 365 61.55 0.41 12.24
N LYS A 366 61.94 0.57 13.51
CA LYS A 366 62.17 1.92 14.04
C LYS A 366 63.33 1.97 15.02
N SER A 367 64.41 2.60 14.54
CA SER A 367 65.71 2.87 15.17
C SER A 367 66.64 1.66 15.34
N GLY A 368 67.90 1.84 14.93
CA GLY A 368 68.88 0.79 14.66
C GLY A 368 69.21 -0.13 15.84
N SER A 369 69.64 -1.34 15.47
CA SER A 369 69.97 -2.47 16.36
C SER A 369 68.78 -3.05 17.13
N LEU A 370 67.93 -3.77 16.38
CA LEU A 370 66.99 -4.82 16.80
C LEU A 370 66.59 -4.85 18.28
N GLY A 371 65.59 -4.04 18.64
CA GLY A 371 64.88 -4.10 19.92
C GLY A 371 63.44 -4.62 19.75
N TYR A 372 63.05 -5.59 20.58
CA TYR A 372 61.73 -6.21 20.61
C TYR A 372 60.64 -5.26 21.10
N VAL A 373 59.48 -5.23 20.42
CA VAL A 373 58.21 -4.73 20.97
C VAL A 373 57.06 -5.64 20.52
N ALA A 374 56.31 -6.16 21.49
CA ALA A 374 55.05 -6.85 21.27
C ALA A 374 53.91 -5.83 21.16
N SER A 375 53.35 -5.63 19.97
CA SER A 375 51.99 -5.09 19.81
C SER A 375 51.40 -5.48 18.46
N SER A 376 50.14 -5.88 18.49
CA SER A 376 49.37 -6.59 17.46
C SER A 376 48.74 -5.67 16.41
N GLN A 377 49.53 -5.14 15.48
CA GLN A 377 48.98 -4.56 14.25
C GLN A 377 49.71 -5.15 13.02
N THR A 378 49.02 -6.06 12.34
CA THR A 378 49.34 -6.54 11.00
C THR A 378 49.11 -5.41 9.99
N LEU A 379 50.18 -4.90 9.38
CA LEU A 379 50.16 -3.94 8.26
C LEU A 379 50.45 -4.71 6.96
N TYR A 380 49.47 -4.78 6.06
CA TYR A 380 49.58 -5.40 4.74
C TYR A 380 50.11 -4.40 3.69
N ASP A 381 50.90 -4.89 2.73
CA ASP A 381 51.39 -4.18 1.52
C ASP A 381 50.35 -4.15 0.37
N TYR A 382 49.12 -4.52 0.70
CA TYR A 382 47.96 -4.18 -0.08
C TYR A 382 47.34 -2.99 0.64
N ALA A 383 47.02 -1.91 -0.07
CA ALA A 383 45.88 -1.16 0.42
C ALA A 383 44.69 -2.13 0.29
N PRO A 384 44.06 -2.63 1.38
CA PRO A 384 42.66 -3.00 1.24
C PRO A 384 41.96 -1.81 0.59
N ILE A 385 40.87 -2.01 -0.14
CA ILE A 385 40.06 -0.86 -0.58
C ILE A 385 39.57 -0.16 0.70
N GLN A 386 40.36 0.80 1.19
CA GLN A 386 40.23 1.48 2.47
C GLN A 386 40.91 2.84 2.29
N ASN A 387 40.17 3.84 1.85
CA ASN A 387 39.37 4.59 2.81
C ASN A 387 38.43 5.53 2.04
N THR A 388 37.13 5.37 2.30
CA THR A 388 36.12 6.43 2.12
C THR A 388 35.81 6.91 0.70
N VAL A 389 34.86 6.24 0.05
CA VAL A 389 33.56 6.88 -0.08
C VAL A 389 32.63 6.12 0.87
N GLY A 390 32.43 6.62 2.09
CA GLY A 390 31.44 6.07 3.05
C GLY A 390 31.79 4.85 3.90
N GLY A 391 33.00 4.27 3.88
CA GLY A 391 33.42 3.25 4.87
C GLY A 391 33.08 1.78 4.54
N VAL A 392 33.26 1.35 3.29
CA VAL A 392 32.66 0.13 2.72
C VAL A 392 33.71 -0.85 2.18
N THR A 393 33.53 -2.16 2.43
CA THR A 393 34.35 -3.22 1.83
C THR A 393 33.80 -3.64 0.45
N SER A 394 34.61 -3.47 -0.59
CA SER A 394 34.27 -3.95 -1.93
C SER A 394 34.17 -5.49 -1.92
N TYR A 395 33.06 -6.04 -2.41
CA TYR A 395 32.87 -7.48 -2.66
C TYR A 395 32.70 -8.42 -1.46
N ALA A 396 32.39 -7.91 -0.26
CA ALA A 396 31.89 -8.80 0.79
C ALA A 396 30.48 -9.30 0.40
N SER A 397 30.25 -10.62 0.47
CA SER A 397 28.87 -11.10 0.60
C SER A 397 28.30 -10.44 1.84
N LEU A 398 27.14 -9.80 1.75
CA LEU A 398 26.47 -9.33 2.95
C LEU A 398 26.31 -10.55 3.86
N ALA A 399 26.61 -10.42 5.16
CA ALA A 399 26.56 -11.52 6.11
C ALA A 399 25.10 -11.93 6.33
N MET A 400 24.49 -12.57 5.32
CA MET A 400 23.11 -12.98 5.35
C MET A 400 22.96 -14.10 6.40
N PRO A 401 21.88 -14.12 7.20
CA PRO A 401 21.48 -15.35 7.84
C PRO A 401 21.32 -16.42 6.75
N PRO A 402 21.66 -17.68 7.04
CA PRO A 402 21.55 -18.77 6.07
C PRO A 402 20.08 -19.12 5.85
N THR A 403 19.34 -18.29 5.13
CA THR A 403 18.06 -18.66 4.52
C THR A 403 18.35 -19.04 3.08
N LEU A 404 18.93 -20.23 2.94
CA LEU A 404 18.80 -21.02 1.73
C LEU A 404 17.31 -21.19 1.46
N VAL A 405 16.81 -20.61 0.38
CA VAL A 405 15.88 -21.33 -0.47
C VAL A 405 16.83 -22.21 -1.29
N THR A 406 16.86 -23.54 -1.24
CA THR A 406 15.75 -24.49 -1.37
C THR A 406 16.15 -25.89 -0.85
N THR A 407 15.19 -26.64 -0.30
CA THR A 407 15.17 -28.11 -0.37
C THR A 407 14.66 -28.51 -1.77
N ASN A 408 14.84 -29.78 -2.18
CA ASN A 408 14.56 -30.30 -3.54
C ASN A 408 13.17 -29.97 -4.17
N ASP A 409 12.22 -29.37 -3.45
CA ASP A 409 10.85 -29.11 -3.90
C ASP A 409 10.59 -27.65 -4.37
N ASN A 410 11.53 -26.70 -4.21
CA ASN A 410 11.29 -25.25 -4.40
C ASN A 410 12.18 -24.56 -5.46
N LEU A 411 12.46 -25.18 -6.60
CA LEU A 411 13.30 -24.59 -7.68
C LEU A 411 12.92 -23.12 -8.01
N ILE A 412 13.91 -22.29 -8.34
CA ILE A 412 13.73 -20.88 -8.78
C ILE A 412 13.61 -20.73 -10.31
N ALA A 413 13.71 -21.84 -11.04
CA ALA A 413 13.51 -21.95 -12.49
C ALA A 413 13.06 -23.37 -12.87
N ASN A 414 12.49 -23.54 -14.08
CA ASN A 414 12.31 -24.85 -14.71
C ASN A 414 13.08 -24.89 -16.03
N GLU A 415 14.38 -25.12 -15.92
CA GLU A 415 15.34 -24.98 -17.02
C GLU A 415 15.19 -26.08 -18.08
N SER A 416 14.58 -27.21 -17.72
CA SER A 416 14.31 -28.33 -18.64
C SER A 416 13.25 -28.04 -19.71
N ALA A 417 12.51 -26.93 -19.60
CA ALA A 417 11.50 -26.56 -20.57
C ALA A 417 12.14 -26.04 -21.87
N GLY A 418 11.77 -26.60 -23.04
CA GLY A 418 12.31 -26.12 -24.33
C GLY A 418 11.66 -24.84 -24.89
N ALA A 419 10.73 -24.21 -24.15
CA ALA A 419 10.08 -22.96 -24.56
C ALA A 419 9.44 -22.24 -23.36
N ARG A 420 9.30 -20.91 -23.43
CA ARG A 420 8.72 -20.07 -22.36
C ARG A 420 7.34 -20.56 -21.91
N GLY A 421 6.48 -20.95 -22.85
CA GLY A 421 5.10 -21.39 -22.55
C GLY A 421 5.00 -22.63 -21.66
N ASN A 422 6.08 -23.42 -21.53
CA ASN A 422 6.14 -24.62 -20.70
C ASN A 422 7.05 -24.44 -19.47
N ALA A 423 7.69 -23.28 -19.33
CA ALA A 423 8.59 -22.97 -18.23
C ALA A 423 7.80 -22.47 -17.00
N SER A 424 8.48 -22.40 -15.85
CA SER A 424 7.89 -21.85 -14.63
C SER A 424 8.18 -20.35 -14.53
N LEU A 425 7.13 -19.55 -14.34
CA LEU A 425 7.24 -18.12 -14.11
C LEU A 425 7.31 -17.82 -12.62
N TYR A 426 8.22 -16.94 -12.23
CA TYR A 426 8.39 -16.49 -10.84
C TYR A 426 8.29 -14.99 -10.77
N THR A 427 7.47 -14.47 -9.87
CA THR A 427 7.34 -13.03 -9.63
C THR A 427 8.09 -12.65 -8.36
N TYR A 428 8.95 -11.65 -8.46
CA TYR A 428 9.79 -11.13 -7.39
C TYR A 428 9.28 -9.75 -6.96
N ASN A 429 9.25 -9.52 -5.66
CA ASN A 429 8.96 -8.21 -5.06
C ASN A 429 10.18 -7.79 -4.24
N LEU A 430 10.84 -6.73 -4.68
CA LEU A 430 12.01 -6.14 -4.05
C LEU A 430 11.66 -4.75 -3.54
N LYS A 431 12.05 -4.42 -2.33
CA LYS A 431 11.86 -3.10 -1.75
C LYS A 431 13.14 -2.63 -1.08
N ILE A 432 13.55 -1.40 -1.36
CA ILE A 432 14.64 -0.72 -0.65
C ILE A 432 14.06 0.58 -0.10
N THR A 433 13.93 0.70 1.22
CA THR A 433 13.45 1.95 1.86
C THR A 433 14.42 3.11 1.61
N SER A 434 13.99 4.35 1.81
CA SER A 434 14.91 5.50 1.82
C SER A 434 16.05 5.37 2.84
N GLY A 435 15.83 4.62 3.92
CA GLY A 435 16.83 4.24 4.91
C GLY A 435 17.82 3.15 4.48
N GLY A 436 17.64 2.55 3.31
CA GLY A 436 18.48 1.45 2.84
C GLY A 436 18.24 0.13 3.55
N LEU A 437 16.98 -0.17 3.87
CA LEU A 437 16.55 -1.49 4.30
C LEU A 437 15.98 -2.24 3.09
N LEU A 438 16.55 -3.40 2.78
CA LEU A 438 16.18 -4.27 1.67
C LEU A 438 15.25 -5.39 2.13
N SER A 439 14.07 -5.48 1.54
CA SER A 439 13.17 -6.63 1.62
C SER A 439 13.04 -7.28 0.25
N LEU A 440 12.92 -8.61 0.24
CA LEU A 440 12.77 -9.39 -0.98
C LEU A 440 11.86 -10.59 -0.72
N SER A 441 10.86 -10.78 -1.57
CA SER A 441 10.02 -11.97 -1.61
C SER A 441 9.77 -12.43 -3.04
N TYR A 442 9.32 -13.67 -3.22
CA TYR A 442 8.92 -14.17 -4.52
C TYR A 442 7.79 -15.20 -4.41
N TYR A 443 7.06 -15.43 -5.51
CA TYR A 443 6.09 -16.50 -5.62
C TYR A 443 6.09 -17.11 -7.04
N LYS A 444 5.70 -18.38 -7.13
CA LYS A 444 5.54 -19.09 -8.41
C LYS A 444 4.15 -18.79 -9.00
N ASN A 445 4.11 -18.26 -10.21
CA ASN A 445 2.85 -17.88 -10.85
C ASN A 445 1.98 -19.13 -11.12
N GLY A 446 0.69 -19.06 -10.82
CA GLY A 446 -0.26 -20.18 -10.98
C GLY A 446 -0.29 -21.20 -9.83
N ALA A 447 0.60 -21.07 -8.83
CA ALA A 447 0.51 -21.83 -7.58
C ALA A 447 -0.40 -21.11 -6.57
N SER A 448 -1.15 -21.86 -5.76
CA SER A 448 -2.03 -21.27 -4.73
C SER A 448 -1.20 -20.68 -3.57
N GLY A 449 -1.02 -19.35 -3.58
CA GLY A 449 -1.07 -18.51 -2.38
C GLY A 449 0.14 -18.42 -1.44
N ASN A 450 1.30 -19.03 -1.72
CA ASN A 450 2.45 -18.95 -0.80
C ASN A 450 3.56 -18.04 -1.33
N THR A 451 3.57 -16.78 -0.88
CA THR A 451 4.73 -15.88 -1.03
C THR A 451 5.88 -16.36 -0.14
N THR A 452 7.06 -16.53 -0.71
CA THR A 452 8.28 -16.89 0.02
C THR A 452 9.09 -15.62 0.30
N ASN A 453 9.24 -15.26 1.57
CA ASN A 453 10.10 -14.16 1.99
C ASN A 453 11.56 -14.62 2.01
N VAL A 454 12.42 -13.90 1.29
CA VAL A 454 13.88 -14.13 1.22
C VAL A 454 14.62 -13.24 2.22
N LEU A 455 14.26 -11.95 2.26
CA LEU A 455 14.81 -10.94 3.16
C LEU A 455 13.70 -10.01 3.66
N THR A 456 13.82 -9.55 4.90
CA THR A 456 12.94 -8.54 5.48
C THR A 456 13.79 -7.49 6.18
N ASN A 457 13.65 -6.23 5.77
CA ASN A 457 14.29 -5.04 6.35
C ASN A 457 15.81 -5.17 6.56
N TRP A 458 16.50 -5.79 5.59
CA TRP A 458 17.92 -6.04 5.69
C TRP A 458 18.74 -4.77 5.47
N PRO A 459 19.59 -4.33 6.42
CA PRO A 459 20.35 -3.08 6.26
C PRO A 459 21.47 -3.24 5.23
N ILE A 460 21.29 -2.67 4.04
CA ILE A 460 22.31 -2.71 2.98
C ILE A 460 23.37 -1.62 3.14
N PHE A 461 23.11 -0.61 3.97
CA PHE A 461 24.04 0.50 4.20
C PHE A 461 25.19 0.19 5.16
N SER A 462 24.96 -0.74 6.10
CA SER A 462 25.93 -1.13 7.14
C SER A 462 27.26 -1.63 6.58
N THR A 463 27.20 -2.14 5.36
CA THR A 463 28.27 -2.85 4.65
C THR A 463 28.60 -2.17 3.33
N ASN A 464 27.63 -1.58 2.62
CA ASN A 464 27.81 -0.93 1.32
C ASN A 464 27.80 0.61 1.35
N GLY A 465 27.64 1.22 2.52
CA GLY A 465 27.66 2.69 2.70
C GLY A 465 26.27 3.28 2.47
N PRO A 466 26.10 4.61 2.56
CA PRO A 466 24.79 5.20 2.30
C PRO A 466 24.34 4.96 0.85
N LEU A 467 23.02 4.87 0.63
CA LEU A 467 22.48 4.84 -0.74
C LEU A 467 22.98 6.05 -1.54
N PRO A 468 23.26 5.89 -2.85
CA PRO A 468 23.50 7.02 -3.73
C PRO A 468 22.32 8.00 -3.67
N ALA A 469 22.58 9.32 -3.67
CA ALA A 469 21.52 10.34 -3.61
C ALA A 469 20.49 10.21 -4.76
N ASN A 470 20.97 9.76 -5.93
CA ASN A 470 20.16 9.38 -7.07
C ASN A 470 20.75 8.11 -7.67
N PHE A 471 19.91 7.12 -7.98
CA PHE A 471 20.35 5.89 -8.63
C PHE A 471 19.56 5.62 -9.90
N LYS A 472 20.08 4.70 -10.72
CA LYS A 472 19.32 4.01 -11.76
C LYS A 472 19.29 2.53 -11.38
N PHE A 473 18.48 1.74 -12.07
CA PHE A 473 18.45 0.29 -11.88
C PHE A 473 18.46 -0.43 -13.22
N GLY A 474 18.74 -1.72 -13.17
CA GLY A 474 18.81 -2.55 -14.36
C GLY A 474 18.63 -4.03 -14.08
N PHE A 475 18.51 -4.77 -15.17
CA PHE A 475 18.51 -6.23 -15.20
C PHE A 475 19.69 -6.71 -16.02
N ALA A 476 20.34 -7.77 -15.58
CA ALA A 476 21.34 -8.49 -16.37
C ALA A 476 21.15 -9.99 -16.23
N ALA A 477 21.56 -10.74 -17.23
CA ALA A 477 21.67 -12.19 -17.13
C ALA A 477 22.90 -12.68 -17.85
N SER A 478 23.27 -13.92 -17.55
CA SER A 478 24.56 -14.45 -17.92
C SER A 478 24.55 -15.97 -17.97
N THR A 479 25.29 -16.53 -18.92
CA THR A 479 25.58 -17.95 -19.05
C THR A 479 27.09 -18.20 -19.02
N GLY A 480 27.46 -19.44 -18.74
CA GLY A 480 28.84 -19.88 -18.48
C GLY A 480 29.21 -21.02 -19.40
N GLY A 481 29.72 -22.12 -18.85
CA GLY A 481 30.00 -23.32 -19.65
C GLY A 481 28.75 -24.07 -20.13
N SER A 482 27.58 -23.72 -19.59
CA SER A 482 26.26 -24.27 -19.92
C SER A 482 25.34 -23.16 -20.49
N ASN A 483 24.19 -23.55 -21.03
CA ASN A 483 23.27 -22.70 -21.76
C ASN A 483 21.97 -22.49 -20.96
N ASN A 484 21.34 -21.32 -21.10
CA ASN A 484 19.99 -21.03 -20.61
C ASN A 484 19.47 -19.74 -21.24
N VAL A 485 18.18 -19.69 -21.60
CA VAL A 485 17.50 -18.44 -21.93
C VAL A 485 16.99 -17.81 -20.64
N HIS A 486 17.34 -16.55 -20.41
CA HIS A 486 16.82 -15.75 -19.30
C HIS A 486 15.96 -14.62 -19.83
N GLU A 487 14.70 -14.56 -19.41
CA GLU A 487 13.77 -13.51 -19.82
C GLU A 487 13.09 -12.85 -18.63
N ILE A 488 12.79 -11.55 -18.80
CA ILE A 488 12.02 -10.74 -17.87
C ILE A 488 10.71 -10.35 -18.54
N LEU A 489 9.65 -10.42 -17.76
CA LEU A 489 8.33 -9.95 -18.10
C LEU A 489 7.80 -9.07 -16.95
N CYS A 490 6.77 -8.28 -17.24
CA CYS A 490 5.94 -7.66 -16.21
C CYS A 490 6.73 -6.77 -15.20
N PHE A 491 7.54 -5.82 -15.67
CA PHE A 491 8.34 -4.95 -14.78
C PHE A 491 7.56 -3.70 -14.33
N GLN A 492 7.66 -3.38 -13.04
CA GLN A 492 7.23 -2.12 -12.45
C GLN A 492 8.21 -1.66 -11.37
N ALA A 493 8.49 -0.36 -11.32
CA ALA A 493 9.13 0.28 -10.19
C ALA A 493 8.41 1.58 -9.79
N ALA A 494 8.32 1.82 -8.49
CA ALA A 494 7.74 3.00 -7.86
C ALA A 494 8.58 3.41 -6.64
N PRO A 495 8.41 4.63 -6.12
CA PRO A 495 8.98 4.99 -4.82
C PRO A 495 8.50 4.02 -3.73
N ALA A 496 9.39 3.63 -2.80
CA ALA A 496 9.04 2.75 -1.68
C ALA A 496 8.26 3.47 -0.57
N ASP A 497 8.36 4.79 -0.49
CA ASP A 497 7.74 5.60 0.54
C ASP A 497 6.49 6.36 0.02
N ASP A 498 6.00 6.02 -1.19
CA ASP A 498 4.73 6.55 -1.68
C ASP A 498 3.59 5.94 -0.84
N SER A 499 2.72 6.80 -0.32
CA SER A 499 1.48 6.36 0.31
C SER A 499 0.57 5.70 -0.72
N ASP A 500 -0.27 4.79 -0.29
CA ASP A 500 -1.52 4.50 -0.95
C ASP A 500 -2.63 5.34 -0.30
N THR A 501 -3.62 5.74 -1.08
CA THR A 501 -4.78 6.47 -0.55
C THR A 501 -5.85 5.53 -0.04
N SER A 502 -6.40 5.85 1.13
CA SER A 502 -7.57 5.17 1.69
C SER A 502 -8.87 5.58 0.97
N VAL A 503 -9.98 4.99 1.41
CA VAL A 503 -11.34 5.27 0.94
C VAL A 503 -11.95 6.55 1.53
N GLY A 504 -11.15 7.42 2.18
CA GLY A 504 -11.69 8.36 3.15
C GLY A 504 -11.23 9.81 3.03
N ILE A 505 -12.13 10.66 2.52
CA ILE A 505 -12.09 12.11 2.67
C ILE A 505 -13.23 12.59 3.55
N ASN A 506 -12.97 13.53 4.45
CA ASN A 506 -14.02 14.24 5.17
C ASN A 506 -13.74 15.73 5.19
N VAL A 507 -14.78 16.54 5.05
CA VAL A 507 -14.71 18.00 5.12
C VAL A 507 -15.57 18.43 6.31
N ILE A 508 -15.15 19.49 7.00
CA ILE A 508 -15.97 20.08 8.07
C ILE A 508 -17.39 20.30 7.51
N GLN A 509 -18.40 19.72 8.16
CA GLN A 509 -19.79 19.69 7.71
C GLN A 509 -20.51 21.05 7.79
N THR A 510 -19.76 22.15 7.78
CA THR A 510 -20.30 23.42 7.33
C THR A 510 -20.39 23.29 5.82
N GLY A 511 -21.59 23.12 5.28
CA GLY A 511 -21.84 23.13 3.83
C GLY A 511 -21.40 24.44 3.14
N GLN A 512 -20.68 25.34 3.81
CA GLN A 512 -20.04 26.53 3.25
C GLN A 512 -18.54 26.57 3.59
N VAL A 513 -17.69 26.84 2.59
CA VAL A 513 -16.28 27.18 2.78
C VAL A 513 -16.18 28.55 3.45
N LYS A 514 -15.61 28.57 4.65
CA LYS A 514 -15.28 29.74 5.45
C LYS A 514 -13.76 29.77 5.69
N THR A 515 -13.26 30.85 6.28
CA THR A 515 -11.88 30.90 6.74
C THR A 515 -11.59 29.71 7.66
N ASN A 516 -10.53 28.95 7.37
CA ASN A 516 -10.13 27.72 8.08
C ASN A 516 -11.12 26.55 8.01
N THR A 517 -11.96 26.47 6.96
CA THR A 517 -12.58 25.20 6.59
C THR A 517 -11.48 24.20 6.22
N GLN A 518 -11.56 22.98 6.74
CA GLN A 518 -10.51 21.96 6.58
C GLN A 518 -11.03 20.72 5.86
N VAL A 519 -10.11 20.04 5.19
CA VAL A 519 -10.26 18.70 4.63
C VAL A 519 -9.34 17.74 5.37
N TYR A 520 -9.86 16.54 5.65
CA TYR A 520 -9.17 15.48 6.34
C TYR A 520 -8.94 14.31 5.40
N LEU A 521 -7.69 13.85 5.33
CA LEU A 521 -7.26 12.83 4.39
C LEU A 521 -6.52 11.73 5.14
N ALA A 522 -7.02 10.50 4.98
CA ALA A 522 -6.40 9.30 5.52
C ALA A 522 -5.57 8.57 4.45
N TYR A 523 -4.46 8.00 4.88
CA TYR A 523 -3.53 7.27 4.02
C TYR A 523 -3.04 6.01 4.73
N TYR A 524 -2.70 5.02 3.91
CA TYR A 524 -1.96 3.85 4.35
C TYR A 524 -0.68 3.73 3.53
N HIS A 525 0.32 3.09 4.10
CA HIS A 525 1.58 2.80 3.42
C HIS A 525 1.75 1.30 3.37
N SER A 526 1.26 0.64 2.31
CA SER A 526 1.25 -0.84 2.17
C SER A 526 2.62 -1.50 2.31
N ASN A 527 3.67 -0.71 2.17
CA ASN A 527 5.05 -1.13 2.25
C ASN A 527 5.51 -1.39 3.69
N ASP A 528 5.00 -0.67 4.69
CA ASP A 528 5.34 -0.83 6.12
C ASP A 528 4.13 -0.58 7.03
N TRP A 529 2.91 -0.74 6.52
CA TRP A 529 1.64 -0.70 7.25
C TRP A 529 1.60 0.28 8.42
N TRP A 530 1.87 1.54 8.08
CA TRP A 530 1.72 2.70 8.95
C TRP A 530 0.77 3.68 8.27
N GLY A 531 0.17 4.58 9.05
CA GLY A 531 -0.85 5.50 8.57
C GLY A 531 -0.50 6.96 8.72
N GLN A 532 -1.22 7.76 7.96
CA GLN A 532 -1.25 9.22 8.11
C GLN A 532 -2.69 9.70 8.10
N LEU A 533 -2.97 10.68 8.95
CA LEU A 533 -4.21 11.45 8.90
C LEU A 533 -3.82 12.92 8.92
N THR A 534 -4.11 13.62 7.83
CA THR A 534 -3.70 15.02 7.66
C THR A 534 -4.92 15.93 7.67
N SER A 535 -4.74 17.15 8.19
CA SER A 535 -5.69 18.24 8.03
C SER A 535 -5.11 19.33 7.13
N GLN A 536 -5.84 19.74 6.11
CA GLN A 536 -5.43 20.81 5.19
C GLN A 536 -6.55 21.85 5.05
N ASN A 537 -6.21 23.13 4.90
CA ASN A 537 -7.22 24.16 4.69
C ASN A 537 -7.77 24.13 3.26
N LEU A 538 -9.07 24.34 3.12
CA LEU A 538 -9.69 24.77 1.87
C LEU A 538 -9.58 26.29 1.75
N VAL A 539 -8.94 26.73 0.66
CA VAL A 539 -8.64 28.14 0.39
C VAL A 539 -9.57 28.64 -0.70
N TYR A 540 -10.40 29.62 -0.37
CA TYR A 540 -11.23 30.32 -1.34
C TYR A 540 -10.50 31.56 -1.88
N ASN A 541 -10.28 31.60 -3.20
CA ASN A 541 -9.74 32.77 -3.89
C ASN A 541 -10.89 33.61 -4.44
N SER A 542 -11.13 34.78 -3.85
CA SER A 542 -12.21 35.70 -4.24
C SER A 542 -12.00 36.38 -5.60
N THR A 543 -10.77 36.39 -6.13
CA THR A 543 -10.45 37.01 -7.43
C THR A 543 -10.77 36.06 -8.57
N THR A 544 -10.42 34.77 -8.43
CA THR A 544 -10.70 33.73 -9.44
C THR A 544 -12.03 33.03 -9.20
N ASN A 545 -12.65 33.24 -8.03
CA ASN A 545 -13.83 32.52 -7.57
C ASN A 545 -13.65 30.99 -7.62
N THR A 546 -12.51 30.52 -7.11
CA THR A 546 -12.14 29.09 -7.07
C THR A 546 -11.79 28.65 -5.65
N VAL A 547 -12.01 27.38 -5.35
CA VAL A 547 -11.57 26.73 -4.11
C VAL A 547 -10.41 25.80 -4.43
N THR A 548 -9.35 25.83 -3.62
CA THR A 548 -8.18 24.95 -3.73
C THR A 548 -7.84 24.35 -2.37
N VAL A 549 -7.11 23.26 -2.35
CA VAL A 549 -6.56 22.68 -1.11
C VAL A 549 -5.19 23.29 -0.84
N ALA A 550 -4.91 23.66 0.41
CA ALA A 550 -3.59 24.11 0.82
C ALA A 550 -2.55 22.99 0.65
N THR A 551 -1.36 23.33 0.15
CA THR A 551 -0.28 22.35 -0.08
C THR A 551 0.43 21.89 1.19
N THR A 552 0.20 22.58 2.31
CA THR A 552 0.80 22.29 3.61
C THR A 552 -0.32 21.95 4.58
N ALA A 553 -0.19 20.81 5.24
CA ALA A 553 -1.12 20.40 6.28
C ALA A 553 -0.96 21.27 7.53
N ASN A 554 -2.10 21.58 8.17
CA ASN A 554 -2.13 22.18 9.50
C ASN A 554 -1.47 21.26 10.52
N TRP A 555 -1.72 19.95 10.40
CA TRP A 555 -1.14 18.89 11.21
C TRP A 555 -1.20 17.53 10.48
N ASP A 556 -0.36 16.60 10.92
CA ASP A 556 -0.34 15.19 10.53
C ASP A 556 -0.34 14.36 11.82
N ALA A 557 -1.35 13.51 12.01
CA ALA A 557 -1.48 12.67 13.20
C ALA A 557 -0.28 11.72 13.40
N SER A 558 0.32 11.23 12.31
CA SER A 558 1.50 10.38 12.39
C SER A 558 2.69 11.13 12.98
N CYS A 559 2.82 12.41 12.66
CA CYS A 559 3.79 13.32 13.27
C CYS A 559 3.53 13.58 14.73
N VAL A 560 2.28 13.84 15.08
CA VAL A 560 1.90 14.11 16.47
C VAL A 560 2.28 12.92 17.35
N LEU A 561 1.97 11.70 16.91
CA LEU A 561 2.26 10.50 17.72
C LEU A 561 3.72 10.06 17.68
N THR A 562 4.47 10.39 16.61
CA THR A 562 5.85 9.88 16.43
C THR A 562 6.93 10.92 16.73
N GLY A 563 6.62 12.21 16.56
CA GLY A 563 7.56 13.32 16.57
C GLY A 563 8.47 13.37 15.34
N ASP A 564 9.13 14.50 15.14
CA ASP A 564 10.26 14.62 14.22
C ASP A 564 11.53 14.11 14.93
N THR A 565 11.89 12.87 14.67
CA THR A 565 13.18 12.33 15.14
C THR A 565 14.29 12.79 14.22
N SER A 566 14.62 14.08 14.27
CA SER A 566 15.82 14.65 13.66
C SER A 566 17.07 14.02 14.31
N GLY A 567 17.43 12.83 13.85
CA GLY A 567 18.45 11.98 14.46
C GLY A 567 18.34 10.48 14.15
N THR A 568 17.19 9.98 13.69
CA THR A 568 17.13 8.66 13.04
C THR A 568 17.50 8.83 11.56
N THR A 569 18.39 7.98 11.05
CA THR A 569 19.01 8.06 9.73
C THR A 569 18.06 7.67 8.57
N LEU A 570 16.80 8.13 8.60
CA LEU A 570 15.85 7.98 7.48
C LEU A 570 15.74 9.32 6.72
N PRO A 571 16.28 9.43 5.49
CA PRO A 571 16.13 10.62 4.67
C PRO A 571 14.68 10.72 4.16
N GLY A 572 13.83 11.42 4.90
CA GLY A 572 12.47 11.74 4.44
C GLY A 572 11.39 11.87 5.53
N GLY A 573 11.76 12.32 6.74
CA GLY A 573 10.99 12.27 7.99
C GLY A 573 9.45 12.36 7.92
N ASN A 574 8.79 11.76 8.92
CA ASN A 574 7.34 11.57 9.04
C ASN A 574 6.49 12.85 8.84
N CYS A 575 7.10 14.04 8.88
CA CYS A 575 6.44 15.35 8.87
C CYS A 575 6.57 16.16 7.59
N LYS A 576 6.77 15.47 6.46
CA LYS A 576 6.71 16.09 5.12
C LYS A 576 5.40 16.86 4.87
N ALA A 577 4.27 16.35 5.33
CA ALA A 577 2.95 16.97 5.08
C ALA A 577 2.81 18.35 5.74
N THR A 578 3.37 18.54 6.94
CA THR A 578 3.36 19.82 7.67
C THR A 578 4.56 20.70 7.33
N GLY A 579 5.65 20.11 6.81
CA GLY A 579 6.93 20.79 6.58
C GLY A 579 7.68 21.10 7.88
N SER A 580 7.26 20.54 9.01
CA SER A 580 7.89 20.75 10.32
C SER A 580 9.17 19.92 10.46
N THR A 581 10.15 20.46 11.18
CA THR A 581 11.43 19.80 11.51
C THR A 581 11.72 19.85 13.03
N SER A 582 10.67 19.96 13.85
CA SER A 582 10.82 20.06 15.31
C SER A 582 9.58 19.60 16.09
N ASP A 583 8.75 18.73 15.51
CA ASP A 583 7.55 18.24 16.18
C ASP A 583 7.93 17.32 17.34
N THR A 584 7.42 17.60 18.54
CA THR A 584 7.63 16.74 19.70
C THR A 584 6.53 15.70 19.75
N ALA A 585 6.90 14.42 19.88
CA ALA A 585 5.95 13.31 19.97
C ALA A 585 5.06 13.44 21.20
N GLU A 586 3.76 13.19 21.04
CA GLU A 586 2.85 12.87 22.12
C GLU A 586 3.17 11.46 22.64
N GLY A 587 4.09 11.40 23.60
CA GLY A 587 4.61 10.14 24.13
C GLY A 587 3.54 9.25 24.81
N PRO A 588 3.82 7.95 24.98
CA PRO A 588 2.83 6.95 25.40
C PRO A 588 2.16 7.21 26.78
N THR A 589 2.80 8.00 27.64
CA THR A 589 2.27 8.39 28.96
C THR A 589 1.41 9.65 28.94
N ALA A 590 1.44 10.44 27.86
CA ALA A 590 0.60 11.62 27.67
C ALA A 590 -0.73 11.29 27.00
N ARG A 591 -0.79 10.15 26.29
CA ARG A 591 -1.97 9.68 25.55
C ARG A 591 -3.05 9.15 26.49
N THR A 592 -4.31 9.41 26.14
CA THR A 592 -5.49 8.88 26.83
C THR A 592 -6.01 7.67 26.08
N ILE A 593 -5.66 6.46 26.53
CA ILE A 593 -6.00 5.22 25.81
C ILE A 593 -6.91 4.35 26.68
N MET A 594 -8.07 4.01 26.15
CA MET A 594 -9.11 3.26 26.86
C MET A 594 -9.41 1.93 26.16
N THR A 595 -9.96 0.98 26.92
CA THR A 595 -10.49 -0.28 26.38
C THR A 595 -11.74 -0.70 27.16
N TRP A 596 -12.31 -1.85 26.80
CA TRP A 596 -13.49 -2.43 27.42
C TRP A 596 -13.14 -3.65 28.26
N ASP A 597 -13.64 -3.71 29.50
CA ASP A 597 -13.64 -4.94 30.28
C ASP A 597 -15.00 -5.62 30.13
N ALA A 598 -15.05 -6.65 29.27
CA ALA A 598 -16.27 -7.43 29.05
C ALA A 598 -16.75 -8.20 30.31
N THR A 599 -15.87 -8.44 31.29
CA THR A 599 -16.24 -9.10 32.55
C THR A 599 -16.93 -8.13 33.50
N ALA A 600 -16.40 -6.90 33.60
CA ALA A 600 -16.97 -5.86 34.44
C ALA A 600 -18.15 -5.13 33.77
N GLY A 601 -18.26 -5.20 32.44
CA GLY A 601 -19.25 -4.44 31.67
C GLY A 601 -19.00 -2.93 31.76
N SER A 602 -17.73 -2.51 31.72
CA SER A 602 -17.34 -1.10 31.88
C SER A 602 -16.09 -0.76 31.06
N GLY A 603 -16.00 0.50 30.64
CA GLY A 603 -14.75 1.09 30.16
C GLY A 603 -13.68 1.11 31.23
N ILE A 604 -12.43 0.89 30.83
CA ILE A 604 -11.24 0.88 31.68
C ILE A 604 -10.04 1.51 30.95
N PRO A 605 -9.01 1.98 31.69
CA PRO A 605 -7.72 2.35 31.10
C PRO A 605 -7.07 1.18 30.34
N PHE A 606 -6.48 1.45 29.17
CA PHE A 606 -5.61 0.49 28.47
C PHE A 606 -4.19 0.50 29.06
N GLU A 607 -4.09 0.19 30.35
CA GLU A 607 -2.84 0.12 31.10
C GLU A 607 -2.61 -1.29 31.61
N TRP A 608 -1.34 -1.68 31.82
CA TRP A 608 -1.02 -2.98 32.39
C TRP A 608 -1.40 -3.08 33.87
N SER A 609 -1.18 -2.00 34.62
CA SER A 609 -1.53 -1.82 36.03
C SER A 609 -1.73 -0.34 36.32
N GLY A 610 -2.63 -0.01 37.25
CA GLY A 610 -2.99 1.38 37.56
C GLY A 610 -4.02 1.48 38.68
N SER A 611 -4.06 2.61 39.39
CA SER A 611 -5.02 2.85 40.49
C SER A 611 -6.43 3.18 40.02
N SER A 612 -6.59 3.59 38.76
CA SER A 612 -7.85 4.01 38.14
C SER A 612 -8.55 2.89 37.35
N GLY A 613 -8.10 1.64 37.54
CA GLY A 613 -8.43 0.50 36.67
C GLY A 613 -7.30 0.21 35.68
N HIS A 614 -7.31 -0.98 35.10
CA HIS A 614 -6.33 -1.45 34.11
C HIS A 614 -6.89 -2.71 33.42
N ILE A 615 -6.21 -3.20 32.37
CA ILE A 615 -6.63 -4.42 31.69
C ILE A 615 -6.72 -5.60 32.65
N ASN A 616 -7.74 -6.44 32.49
CA ASN A 616 -7.97 -7.56 33.40
C ASN A 616 -6.99 -8.74 33.14
N THR A 617 -7.01 -9.74 34.01
CA THR A 617 -6.11 -10.90 33.91
C THR A 617 -6.30 -11.73 32.64
N THR A 618 -7.49 -11.72 32.04
CA THR A 618 -7.77 -12.41 30.76
C THR A 618 -7.08 -11.69 29.62
N GLN A 619 -7.22 -10.36 29.55
CA GLN A 619 -6.57 -9.50 28.56
C GLN A 619 -5.03 -9.56 28.69
N GLN A 620 -4.51 -9.55 29.92
CA GLN A 620 -3.08 -9.77 30.17
C GLN A 620 -2.61 -11.14 29.68
N GLY A 621 -3.45 -12.17 29.81
CA GLY A 621 -3.20 -13.51 29.29
C GLY A 621 -3.10 -13.54 27.77
N TRP A 622 -4.01 -12.85 27.05
CA TRP A 622 -3.95 -12.73 25.59
C TRP A 622 -2.67 -12.05 25.12
N LEU A 623 -2.30 -10.93 25.76
CA LEU A 623 -1.06 -10.23 25.41
C LEU A 623 0.21 -10.99 25.81
N ASN A 624 0.14 -12.00 26.68
CA ASN A 624 1.25 -12.91 27.01
C ASN A 624 1.18 -14.25 26.25
N ALA A 625 0.31 -14.41 25.25
CA ALA A 625 0.17 -15.71 24.62
C ALA A 625 1.48 -16.13 23.92
N GLY A 626 2.09 -17.24 24.31
CA GLY A 626 3.31 -17.76 23.69
C GLY A 626 4.63 -17.09 24.12
N ASP A 627 4.60 -15.98 24.87
CA ASP A 627 5.79 -15.33 25.44
C ASP A 627 5.47 -14.58 26.76
N SER A 628 6.47 -13.99 27.42
CA SER A 628 6.26 -13.23 28.66
C SER A 628 6.35 -11.72 28.45
N TYR A 629 6.11 -11.22 27.23
CA TYR A 629 6.34 -9.82 26.87
C TYR A 629 5.08 -8.94 26.92
N GLY A 630 3.97 -9.41 27.50
CA GLY A 630 2.68 -8.71 27.45
C GLY A 630 2.70 -7.28 27.99
N GLN A 631 3.43 -7.01 29.08
CA GLN A 631 3.56 -5.63 29.60
C GLN A 631 4.31 -4.73 28.62
N THR A 632 5.43 -5.22 28.10
CA THR A 632 6.24 -4.51 27.11
C THR A 632 5.47 -4.31 25.81
N ARG A 633 4.67 -5.30 25.40
CA ARG A 633 3.80 -5.25 24.22
C ARG A 633 2.70 -4.22 24.38
N LEU A 634 2.06 -4.15 25.56
CA LEU A 634 1.08 -3.10 25.85
C LEU A 634 1.75 -1.72 25.76
N ALA A 635 2.94 -1.54 26.33
CA ALA A 635 3.68 -0.28 26.19
C ALA A 635 3.95 0.05 24.71
N TYR A 636 4.36 -0.94 23.91
CA TYR A 636 4.55 -0.79 22.46
C TYR A 636 3.28 -0.35 21.72
N LEU A 637 2.13 -0.96 22.03
CA LEU A 637 0.83 -0.58 21.48
C LEU A 637 0.43 0.85 21.89
N ARG A 638 0.78 1.27 23.11
CA ARG A 638 0.60 2.67 23.55
C ARG A 638 1.54 3.67 22.85
N GLY A 639 2.52 3.19 22.09
CA GLY A 639 3.47 4.02 21.33
C GLY A 639 4.90 4.04 21.88
N ASP A 640 5.24 3.20 22.87
CA ASP A 640 6.63 3.04 23.30
C ASP A 640 7.45 2.34 22.20
N ARG A 641 8.57 2.95 21.82
CA ARG A 641 9.46 2.48 20.75
C ARG A 641 10.75 1.85 21.26
N THR A 642 10.97 1.80 22.58
CA THR A 642 12.25 1.38 23.19
C THR A 642 12.62 -0.09 22.96
N ASN A 643 11.65 -0.93 22.61
CA ASN A 643 11.84 -2.37 22.38
C ASN A 643 11.59 -2.79 20.92
N GLU A 644 11.54 -1.82 20.01
CA GLU A 644 11.55 -2.06 18.57
C GLU A 644 12.90 -2.64 18.16
N VAL A 645 12.90 -3.55 17.18
CA VAL A 645 14.13 -4.13 16.64
C VAL A 645 14.99 -3.02 16.05
N SER A 646 16.26 -2.96 16.45
CA SER A 646 17.18 -1.99 15.88
C SER A 646 17.41 -2.28 14.39
N PRO A 647 17.74 -1.26 13.55
CA PRO A 647 17.99 -1.47 12.13
C PRO A 647 19.09 -2.50 11.81
N ASP A 648 19.99 -2.77 12.75
CA ASP A 648 21.05 -3.79 12.67
C ASP A 648 20.65 -5.17 13.25
N GLY A 649 19.42 -5.29 13.76
CA GLY A 649 18.86 -6.51 14.36
C GLY A 649 19.51 -6.92 15.69
N SER A 650 20.35 -6.08 16.29
CA SER A 650 21.14 -6.42 17.48
C SER A 650 20.36 -6.35 18.81
N THR A 651 19.27 -5.59 18.85
CA THR A 651 18.43 -5.38 20.06
C THR A 651 16.96 -5.24 19.69
N GLY A 652 16.05 -5.45 20.65
CA GLY A 652 14.60 -5.31 20.48
C GLY A 652 13.88 -6.63 20.16
N TYR A 653 12.56 -6.64 20.40
CA TYR A 653 11.71 -7.82 20.21
C TYR A 653 10.56 -7.55 19.24
N PHE A 654 10.16 -6.30 19.10
CA PHE A 654 8.99 -5.91 18.32
C PHE A 654 9.38 -5.29 17.00
N ARG A 655 8.45 -5.33 16.06
CA ARG A 655 8.53 -4.67 14.77
C ARG A 655 9.04 -3.22 14.89
N ASP A 656 10.01 -2.85 14.06
CA ASP A 656 10.39 -1.45 13.87
C ASP A 656 9.31 -0.72 13.06
N ARG A 657 8.84 0.42 13.58
CA ARG A 657 7.75 1.19 12.97
C ARG A 657 8.28 2.47 12.34
N ILE A 658 7.80 2.82 11.17
CA ILE A 658 8.07 4.18 10.62
C ILE A 658 7.33 5.23 11.46
N GLY A 659 6.03 5.02 11.70
CA GLY A 659 5.18 5.86 12.53
C GLY A 659 4.44 5.05 13.60
N VAL A 660 4.07 5.70 14.71
CA VAL A 660 3.28 5.08 15.78
C VAL A 660 1.86 4.76 15.32
N LEU A 661 1.28 5.64 14.49
CA LEU A 661 -0.06 5.47 13.91
C LEU A 661 -0.08 4.31 12.91
N GLY A 662 -0.94 3.33 13.14
CA GLY A 662 -1.18 2.23 12.20
C GLY A 662 -1.83 2.70 10.89
N ASP A 663 -1.78 1.87 9.86
CA ASP A 663 -2.41 2.17 8.57
C ASP A 663 -3.93 2.36 8.66
N ILE A 664 -4.45 3.29 7.86
CA ILE A 664 -5.89 3.60 7.73
C ILE A 664 -6.32 3.24 6.30
N VAL A 665 -6.95 2.07 6.12
CA VAL A 665 -7.28 1.52 4.79
C VAL A 665 -8.73 1.82 4.40
N ASP A 666 -9.70 1.33 5.19
CA ASP A 666 -11.13 1.49 4.86
C ASP A 666 -11.90 2.41 5.82
N SER A 667 -11.25 2.90 6.90
CA SER A 667 -11.86 3.83 7.85
C SER A 667 -11.75 5.27 7.36
N SER A 668 -12.87 5.82 6.89
CA SER A 668 -12.93 7.22 6.50
C SER A 668 -12.84 8.13 7.74
N PRO A 669 -12.12 9.26 7.67
CA PRO A 669 -12.12 10.23 8.75
C PRO A 669 -13.54 10.70 9.06
N THR A 670 -13.89 10.83 10.33
CA THR A 670 -15.21 11.30 10.80
C THR A 670 -15.04 12.50 11.71
N TRP A 671 -15.43 13.68 11.21
CA TRP A 671 -15.37 14.92 11.97
C TRP A 671 -16.56 15.08 12.94
N VAL A 672 -16.29 15.49 14.17
CA VAL A 672 -17.29 15.83 15.19
C VAL A 672 -16.94 17.17 15.81
N GLY A 673 -17.83 18.16 15.67
CA GLY A 673 -17.70 19.48 16.28
C GLY A 673 -19.00 19.91 16.93
N ALA A 674 -19.39 21.18 16.85
CA ALA A 674 -20.69 21.63 17.34
C ALA A 674 -21.86 20.77 16.79
N PRO A 675 -22.91 20.49 17.57
CA PRO A 675 -24.03 19.64 17.13
C PRO A 675 -24.91 20.35 16.09
N LEU A 676 -25.16 19.68 14.96
CA LEU A 676 -25.81 20.24 13.76
C LEU A 676 -27.02 19.44 13.27
N ALA A 677 -27.48 18.42 14.01
CA ALA A 677 -28.58 17.58 13.56
C ALA A 677 -29.85 18.43 13.34
N PRO A 678 -30.63 18.17 12.28
CA PRO A 678 -31.81 18.97 11.95
C PRO A 678 -33.03 18.60 12.80
N TYR A 679 -32.84 18.16 14.05
CA TYR A 679 -33.96 17.88 14.96
C TYR A 679 -34.74 19.17 15.24
N PRO A 680 -36.05 19.08 15.52
CA PRO A 680 -36.85 20.25 15.88
C PRO A 680 -36.20 21.05 17.03
N SER A 681 -35.66 22.24 16.71
CA SER A 681 -34.92 23.09 17.62
C SER A 681 -35.66 24.42 17.85
N GLY A 682 -35.86 24.79 19.12
CA GLY A 682 -36.75 25.88 19.54
C GLY A 682 -36.39 27.31 19.08
N ALA A 683 -35.38 27.51 18.23
CA ALA A 683 -35.06 28.81 17.64
C ALA A 683 -35.24 28.76 16.12
N GLY A 684 -36.38 29.27 15.64
CA GLY A 684 -36.71 29.32 14.21
C GLY A 684 -37.43 28.07 13.66
N ALA A 685 -37.72 27.05 14.47
CA ALA A 685 -38.64 25.98 14.10
C ALA A 685 -40.11 26.45 14.09
N ALA A 686 -40.94 25.88 13.19
CA ALA A 686 -42.36 26.18 13.06
C ALA A 686 -43.17 25.74 14.30
N SER A 687 -42.60 24.81 15.07
CA SER A 687 -43.03 24.42 16.40
C SER A 687 -41.80 24.37 17.30
N THR A 688 -41.90 24.97 18.50
CA THR A 688 -40.89 24.84 19.57
C THR A 688 -40.97 23.50 20.30
N THR A 689 -41.93 22.66 19.93
CA THR A 689 -42.25 21.38 20.56
C THR A 689 -42.16 20.29 19.51
N TRP A 690 -41.26 19.33 19.72
CA TRP A 690 -41.16 18.12 18.92
C TRP A 690 -42.36 17.21 19.21
N GLN A 691 -42.98 16.66 18.17
CA GLN A 691 -44.08 15.73 18.22
C GLN A 691 -43.81 14.57 17.27
N ASP A 692 -44.19 13.36 17.69
CA ASP A 692 -44.32 12.19 16.84
C ASP A 692 -45.64 12.31 16.04
N LEU A 693 -45.55 12.44 14.71
CA LEU A 693 -46.71 12.71 13.87
C LEU A 693 -47.61 11.49 13.69
N LEU A 694 -47.05 10.28 13.77
CA LEU A 694 -47.81 9.04 13.74
C LEU A 694 -48.52 8.77 15.07
N TYR A 695 -47.91 9.16 16.18
CA TYR A 695 -48.47 9.03 17.54
C TYR A 695 -48.51 10.37 18.29
N PRO A 696 -49.44 11.29 17.95
CA PRO A 696 -49.48 12.64 18.51
C PRO A 696 -49.66 12.72 20.04
N SER A 697 -50.13 11.64 20.68
CA SER A 697 -50.32 11.53 22.13
C SER A 697 -49.07 11.06 22.88
N THR A 698 -48.01 10.67 22.18
CA THR A 698 -46.76 10.21 22.81
C THR A 698 -46.06 11.39 23.47
N THR A 699 -45.71 11.23 24.75
CA THR A 699 -44.85 12.20 25.44
C THR A 699 -43.45 12.16 24.84
N MET A 700 -42.92 13.32 24.47
CA MET A 700 -41.56 13.48 23.95
C MET A 700 -40.64 14.06 25.04
N PRO A 701 -39.83 13.24 25.73
CA PRO A 701 -38.93 13.70 26.81
C PRO A 701 -37.95 14.80 26.35
N GLU A 702 -37.61 14.80 25.07
CA GLU A 702 -36.70 15.75 24.43
C GLU A 702 -37.21 17.20 24.52
N ASN A 703 -38.51 17.41 24.71
CA ASN A 703 -39.09 18.74 24.92
C ASN A 703 -38.77 19.36 26.28
N ALA A 704 -38.38 18.55 27.28
CA ALA A 704 -37.99 19.05 28.59
C ALA A 704 -36.60 19.73 28.52
N ASN A 705 -35.68 19.18 27.72
CA ASN A 705 -34.36 19.74 27.45
C ASN A 705 -34.14 19.78 25.93
N THR A 706 -34.61 20.86 25.31
CA THR A 706 -34.68 20.97 23.84
C THR A 706 -33.32 20.85 23.17
N TYR A 707 -33.30 20.29 21.96
CA TYR A 707 -32.08 20.18 21.17
C TYR A 707 -31.43 21.54 20.87
N GLY A 708 -32.23 22.60 20.64
CA GLY A 708 -31.70 23.95 20.44
C GLY A 708 -30.91 24.50 21.64
N ALA A 709 -31.28 24.12 22.87
CA ALA A 709 -30.51 24.44 24.06
C ALA A 709 -29.18 23.67 24.10
N TYR A 710 -29.20 22.39 23.72
CA TYR A 710 -27.99 21.58 23.57
C TYR A 710 -27.03 22.14 22.51
N GLN A 711 -27.55 22.61 21.37
CA GLN A 711 -26.77 23.26 20.32
C GLN A 711 -26.11 24.54 20.81
N THR A 712 -26.85 25.37 21.53
CA THR A 712 -26.31 26.62 22.09
C THR A 712 -25.22 26.34 23.12
N ALA A 713 -25.43 25.35 24.00
CA ALA A 713 -24.46 24.97 25.03
C ALA A 713 -23.16 24.38 24.47
N ASN A 714 -23.23 23.71 23.32
CA ASN A 714 -22.10 23.03 22.69
C ASN A 714 -21.60 23.72 21.40
N ALA A 715 -22.01 24.98 21.16
CA ALA A 715 -21.63 25.73 19.96
C ALA A 715 -20.10 25.92 19.83
N SER A 716 -19.38 25.87 20.95
CA SER A 716 -17.92 25.98 21.02
C SER A 716 -17.22 24.67 21.42
N ARG A 717 -17.87 23.53 21.22
CA ARG A 717 -17.25 22.22 21.43
C ARG A 717 -15.97 22.11 20.60
N LEU A 718 -14.92 21.54 21.18
CA LEU A 718 -13.69 21.21 20.48
C LEU A 718 -14.02 20.28 19.30
N ASN A 719 -13.52 20.61 18.12
CA ASN A 719 -13.66 19.77 16.96
C ASN A 719 -12.64 18.64 17.03
N VAL A 720 -13.08 17.41 16.81
CA VAL A 720 -12.24 16.22 16.83
C VAL A 720 -12.49 15.41 15.56
N VAL A 721 -11.43 14.89 14.95
CA VAL A 721 -11.50 14.00 13.79
C VAL A 721 -11.16 12.59 14.22
N PHE A 722 -12.07 11.65 13.95
CA PHE A 722 -11.95 10.26 14.33
C PHE A 722 -11.60 9.37 13.14
N ALA A 723 -10.70 8.42 13.32
CA ALA A 723 -10.41 7.39 12.32
C ALA A 723 -9.97 6.08 13.00
N GLY A 724 -10.46 4.96 12.48
CA GLY A 724 -9.97 3.63 12.85
C GLY A 724 -8.64 3.34 12.16
N ALA A 725 -7.70 2.74 12.88
CA ALA A 725 -6.41 2.34 12.35
C ALA A 725 -6.07 0.88 12.72
N ASN A 726 -5.21 0.27 11.90
CA ASN A 726 -4.78 -1.12 12.03
C ASN A 726 -3.58 -1.31 12.99
N ASP A 727 -3.27 -0.30 13.82
CA ASP A 727 -2.62 -0.50 15.12
C ASP A 727 -3.61 -0.97 16.19
N GLY A 728 -4.89 -1.03 15.82
CA GLY A 728 -5.97 -1.61 16.60
C GLY A 728 -6.85 -0.60 17.33
N MET A 729 -6.70 0.70 17.06
CA MET A 729 -7.41 1.74 17.80
C MET A 729 -8.32 2.61 16.92
N MET A 730 -9.37 3.13 17.54
CA MET A 730 -10.09 4.31 17.07
C MET A 730 -9.44 5.53 17.70
N HIS A 731 -8.84 6.39 16.88
CA HIS A 731 -8.15 7.60 17.33
C HIS A 731 -9.03 8.84 17.16
N GLY A 732 -8.84 9.86 18.01
CA GLY A 732 -9.48 11.17 17.89
C GLY A 732 -8.47 12.31 18.04
N PHE A 733 -8.35 13.17 17.02
CA PHE A 733 -7.36 14.26 16.97
C PHE A 733 -8.01 15.66 16.93
N GLU A 734 -7.43 16.62 17.65
CA GLU A 734 -7.95 18.00 17.74
C GLU A 734 -7.89 18.75 16.40
N SER A 735 -8.96 19.46 16.05
CA SER A 735 -9.06 20.23 14.80
C SER A 735 -9.69 21.62 14.96
N GLY A 736 -9.31 22.30 16.04
CA GLY A 736 -9.77 23.64 16.40
C GLY A 736 -11.18 23.66 16.97
N SER A 737 -11.81 24.83 17.00
CA SER A 737 -13.19 24.98 17.46
C SER A 737 -13.86 26.19 16.82
N PHE A 738 -15.14 26.40 17.11
CA PHE A 738 -15.83 27.64 16.75
C PHE A 738 -16.16 28.45 18.01
N ASN A 739 -16.15 29.77 17.91
CA ASN A 739 -16.70 30.62 18.97
C ASN A 739 -18.22 30.77 18.80
N SER A 740 -18.88 31.37 19.80
CA SER A 740 -20.34 31.60 19.79
C SER A 740 -20.84 32.48 18.65
N SER A 741 -19.95 33.23 17.98
CA SER A 741 -20.27 34.03 16.79
C SER A 741 -20.05 33.26 15.47
N GLY A 742 -19.65 31.98 15.54
CA GLY A 742 -19.39 31.13 14.39
C GLY A 742 -18.03 31.36 13.71
N GLY A 743 -17.10 32.07 14.37
CA GLY A 743 -15.73 32.24 13.91
C GLY A 743 -14.84 31.08 14.34
N PHE A 744 -13.99 30.58 13.43
CA PHE A 744 -13.05 29.49 13.73
C PHE A 744 -11.93 29.96 14.66
N VAL A 745 -11.58 29.13 15.64
CA VAL A 745 -10.51 29.33 16.62
C VAL A 745 -9.47 28.24 16.42
N SER A 746 -8.24 28.63 16.07
CA SER A 746 -7.16 27.72 15.68
C SER A 746 -6.25 27.28 16.83
N THR A 747 -6.52 27.67 18.08
CA THR A 747 -5.66 27.38 19.24
C THR A 747 -5.37 25.88 19.42
N ASN A 748 -6.39 25.06 19.18
CA ASN A 748 -6.36 23.60 19.34
C ASN A 748 -6.47 22.90 17.97
N ASN A 749 -5.80 23.45 16.96
CA ASN A 749 -5.78 22.89 15.61
C ASN A 749 -4.37 22.39 15.26
N ASP A 750 -3.83 21.54 16.12
CA ASP A 750 -2.47 20.98 16.07
C ASP A 750 -2.46 19.45 15.94
N GLY A 751 -3.64 18.81 15.87
CA GLY A 751 -3.76 17.38 15.68
C GLY A 751 -3.41 16.56 16.91
N LYS A 752 -3.34 17.17 18.11
CA LYS A 752 -3.13 16.43 19.37
C LYS A 752 -4.14 15.29 19.52
N GLU A 753 -3.71 14.12 19.99
CA GLU A 753 -4.62 13.00 20.25
C GLU A 753 -5.35 13.20 21.59
N VAL A 754 -6.66 13.40 21.54
CA VAL A 754 -7.48 13.58 22.76
C VAL A 754 -8.02 12.27 23.32
N ILE A 755 -8.13 11.25 22.47
CA ILE A 755 -8.60 9.92 22.86
C ILE A 755 -8.12 8.87 21.86
N ALA A 756 -7.79 7.69 22.37
CA ALA A 756 -7.75 6.46 21.60
C ALA A 756 -8.54 5.36 22.32
N TYR A 757 -9.29 4.56 21.56
CA TYR A 757 -10.02 3.41 22.08
C TYR A 757 -9.55 2.14 21.38
N MET A 758 -9.06 1.17 22.16
CA MET A 758 -8.72 -0.16 21.67
C MET A 758 -9.84 -1.15 22.02
N PRO A 759 -10.61 -1.64 21.03
CA PRO A 759 -11.68 -2.60 21.29
C PRO A 759 -11.15 -3.88 21.95
N ASN A 760 -11.88 -4.44 22.91
CA ASN A 760 -11.52 -5.67 23.60
C ASN A 760 -11.36 -6.87 22.65
N ALA A 761 -12.21 -6.95 21.61
CA ALA A 761 -12.07 -7.92 20.53
C ALA A 761 -10.73 -7.80 19.79
N VAL A 762 -10.17 -6.58 19.69
CA VAL A 762 -8.86 -6.33 19.10
C VAL A 762 -7.74 -6.64 20.10
N VAL A 763 -7.89 -6.33 21.40
CA VAL A 763 -6.93 -6.75 22.44
C VAL A 763 -6.73 -8.28 22.41
N GLN A 764 -7.78 -9.04 22.10
CA GLN A 764 -7.72 -10.49 21.95
C GLN A 764 -6.95 -10.96 20.70
N SER A 765 -6.99 -10.20 19.60
CA SER A 765 -6.48 -10.65 18.28
C SER A 765 -5.20 -9.96 17.81
N ILE A 766 -4.83 -8.81 18.41
CA ILE A 766 -3.66 -8.00 18.03
C ILE A 766 -2.34 -8.77 18.16
N HIS A 767 -2.25 -9.64 19.16
CA HIS A 767 -1.12 -10.55 19.38
C HIS A 767 -1.46 -11.95 18.87
N ASN A 768 -0.77 -12.41 17.82
CA ASN A 768 -1.01 -13.71 17.20
C ASN A 768 0.21 -14.63 17.32
N SER A 769 0.27 -15.37 18.44
CA SER A 769 1.39 -16.29 18.72
C SER A 769 1.48 -17.49 17.76
N SER A 770 0.45 -17.75 16.96
CA SER A 770 0.42 -18.88 16.03
C SER A 770 0.80 -18.49 14.60
N ASN A 771 0.73 -17.20 14.28
CA ASN A 771 1.09 -16.68 12.96
C ASN A 771 1.71 -15.28 13.09
N SER A 772 3.04 -15.24 13.07
CA SER A 772 3.83 -14.00 13.17
C SER A 772 3.56 -13.01 12.02
N ALA A 773 3.04 -13.46 10.87
CA ALA A 773 2.67 -12.57 9.78
C ALA A 773 1.43 -11.72 10.09
N LEU A 774 0.60 -12.13 11.06
CA LEU A 774 -0.64 -11.45 11.47
C LEU A 774 -0.54 -10.83 12.87
N ASP A 775 0.60 -10.95 13.54
CA ASP A 775 0.87 -10.35 14.85
C ASP A 775 1.45 -8.95 14.66
N TYR A 776 0.70 -7.91 15.03
CA TYR A 776 1.09 -6.51 14.83
C TYR A 776 2.44 -6.16 15.46
N SER A 777 2.80 -6.83 16.56
CA SER A 777 4.06 -6.62 17.27
C SER A 777 5.23 -7.39 16.68
N SER A 778 5.00 -8.33 15.76
CA SER A 778 6.05 -9.21 15.23
C SER A 778 6.93 -8.50 14.21
N PRO A 779 8.26 -8.69 14.25
CA PRO A 779 9.16 -8.25 13.17
C PRO A 779 8.84 -8.86 11.79
N ASN A 780 8.06 -9.93 11.75
CA ASN A 780 7.61 -10.60 10.51
C ASN A 780 6.20 -10.19 10.08
N TYR A 781 5.60 -9.18 10.70
CA TYR A 781 4.26 -8.71 10.39
C TYR A 781 4.14 -8.36 8.90
N VAL A 782 3.22 -9.04 8.22
CA VAL A 782 2.91 -8.80 6.82
C VAL A 782 1.74 -7.84 6.72
N HIS A 783 0.61 -8.10 7.38
CA HIS A 783 -0.51 -7.17 7.59
C HIS A 783 -1.67 -7.92 8.26
N ASN A 784 -2.48 -7.21 9.03
CA ASN A 784 -3.78 -7.65 9.48
C ASN A 784 -4.71 -6.45 9.65
N TYR A 785 -6.01 -6.69 9.53
CA TYR A 785 -7.03 -5.68 9.78
C TYR A 785 -7.48 -5.75 11.23
N TYR A 786 -7.74 -4.60 11.85
CA TYR A 786 -8.22 -4.52 13.23
C TYR A 786 -9.39 -3.55 13.36
N VAL A 787 -9.16 -2.23 13.42
CA VAL A 787 -10.24 -1.23 13.45
C VAL A 787 -10.30 -0.54 12.10
N ASP A 788 -11.09 -1.12 11.19
CA ASP A 788 -11.03 -0.74 9.76
C ASP A 788 -12.34 -0.16 9.22
N ALA A 789 -13.44 -0.23 9.98
CA ALA A 789 -14.72 0.36 9.55
C ALA A 789 -14.77 1.88 9.79
N THR A 790 -15.47 2.59 8.92
CA THR A 790 -15.80 4.01 9.13
C THR A 790 -16.83 4.15 10.26
N PRO A 791 -16.54 4.92 11.33
CA PRO A 791 -17.47 5.09 12.44
C PRO A 791 -18.64 6.01 12.09
N GLY A 792 -19.81 5.71 12.64
CA GLY A 792 -21.00 6.55 12.59
C GLY A 792 -21.07 7.47 13.82
N THR A 793 -21.59 8.68 13.64
CA THR A 793 -21.79 9.63 14.76
C THR A 793 -23.18 10.23 14.72
N GLY A 794 -23.65 10.72 15.86
CA GLY A 794 -24.95 11.34 15.96
C GLY A 794 -25.36 11.67 17.39
N ASP A 795 -26.37 12.52 17.50
CA ASP A 795 -26.91 12.95 18.78
C ASP A 795 -28.15 12.14 19.17
N LEU A 796 -28.26 11.83 20.46
CA LEU A 796 -29.33 11.04 21.05
C LEU A 796 -29.67 11.53 22.47
N TYR A 797 -30.83 11.11 22.98
CA TYR A 797 -31.35 11.59 24.25
C TYR A 797 -31.59 10.46 25.27
N TYR A 798 -30.91 10.51 26.41
CA TYR A 798 -31.13 9.64 27.56
C TYR A 798 -30.67 10.33 28.85
N ASN A 799 -31.05 9.82 30.02
CA ASN A 799 -30.79 10.46 31.31
C ASN A 799 -31.23 11.94 31.34
N ASN A 800 -32.36 12.22 30.68
CA ASN A 800 -32.91 13.56 30.50
C ASN A 800 -31.94 14.57 29.87
N SER A 801 -30.95 14.14 29.10
CA SER A 801 -29.95 15.01 28.47
C SER A 801 -29.62 14.55 27.04
N TRP A 802 -29.18 15.48 26.22
CA TRP A 802 -28.62 15.20 24.91
C TRP A 802 -27.14 14.84 25.03
N HIS A 803 -26.73 13.85 24.24
CA HIS A 803 -25.36 13.36 24.14
C HIS A 803 -25.00 13.23 22.66
N THR A 804 -23.71 13.27 22.34
CA THR A 804 -23.18 12.90 21.01
C THR A 804 -22.45 11.59 21.16
N TRP A 805 -22.81 10.56 20.40
CA TRP A 805 -22.10 9.28 20.39
C TRP A 805 -21.35 9.04 19.09
N LEU A 806 -20.28 8.27 19.19
CA LEU A 806 -19.66 7.54 18.10
C LEU A 806 -19.98 6.06 18.25
N VAL A 807 -20.36 5.41 17.16
CA VAL A 807 -20.56 3.96 17.09
C VAL A 807 -19.70 3.41 15.97
N GLY A 808 -18.84 2.46 16.28
CA GLY A 808 -17.85 1.91 15.35
C GLY A 808 -17.91 0.39 15.25
N GLY A 809 -17.62 -0.12 14.05
CA GLY A 809 -17.35 -1.53 13.77
C GLY A 809 -15.85 -1.80 13.61
N LEU A 810 -15.51 -3.03 13.25
CA LEU A 810 -14.13 -3.46 13.00
C LEU A 810 -13.83 -3.72 11.51
N GLY A 811 -14.85 -3.70 10.65
CA GLY A 811 -14.67 -4.01 9.23
C GLY A 811 -14.12 -5.42 9.05
N ALA A 812 -13.05 -5.56 8.27
CA ALA A 812 -12.37 -6.84 8.08
C ALA A 812 -11.74 -7.39 9.38
N GLY A 813 -11.45 -6.54 10.36
CA GLY A 813 -10.74 -6.92 11.58
C GLY A 813 -11.54 -7.72 12.60
N GLY A 814 -12.87 -7.80 12.47
CA GLY A 814 -13.66 -8.71 13.32
C GLY A 814 -15.14 -8.42 13.43
N ASN A 815 -15.81 -9.19 14.28
CA ASN A 815 -17.25 -9.16 14.50
C ASN A 815 -17.61 -8.51 15.84
N ALA A 816 -17.36 -7.20 15.96
CA ALA A 816 -17.75 -6.41 17.11
C ALA A 816 -18.34 -5.06 16.69
N ILE A 817 -19.14 -4.48 17.58
CA ILE A 817 -19.63 -3.10 17.52
C ILE A 817 -19.36 -2.45 18.89
N TYR A 818 -18.94 -1.19 18.90
CA TYR A 818 -18.69 -0.44 20.13
C TYR A 818 -19.28 0.96 20.05
N ALA A 819 -19.49 1.59 21.21
CA ALA A 819 -20.00 2.95 21.32
C ALA A 819 -19.19 3.79 22.32
N LEU A 820 -18.92 5.04 21.97
CA LEU A 820 -18.20 6.04 22.77
C LEU A 820 -19.05 7.29 22.93
N ASP A 821 -19.07 7.88 24.13
CA ASP A 821 -19.67 9.19 24.39
C ASP A 821 -18.70 10.31 24.02
N LEU A 822 -19.04 11.04 22.96
CA LEU A 822 -18.25 12.13 22.42
C LEU A 822 -18.66 13.53 22.90
N THR A 823 -19.55 13.62 23.89
CA THR A 823 -20.20 14.89 24.23
C THR A 823 -19.20 15.97 24.67
N ASN A 824 -18.17 15.60 25.45
CA ASN A 824 -17.24 16.54 26.09
C ASN A 824 -15.76 16.16 25.86
N PRO A 825 -15.20 16.45 24.68
CA PRO A 825 -13.83 16.07 24.33
C PRO A 825 -12.73 16.66 25.22
N SER A 826 -12.97 17.79 25.88
CA SER A 826 -12.02 18.38 26.83
C SER A 826 -11.90 17.60 28.16
N ASN A 827 -12.79 16.65 28.41
CA ASN A 827 -12.88 15.93 29.68
C ASN A 827 -12.38 14.48 29.58
N TYR A 828 -11.90 14.02 28.43
CA TYR A 828 -11.40 12.65 28.31
C TYR A 828 -10.19 12.43 29.22
N SER A 829 -10.22 11.33 29.96
CA SER A 829 -9.11 10.86 30.77
C SER A 829 -9.26 9.37 31.03
N GLU A 830 -8.18 8.63 31.20
CA GLU A 830 -8.27 7.21 31.51
C GLU A 830 -9.06 6.96 32.81
N ALA A 831 -9.02 7.89 33.77
CA ALA A 831 -9.77 7.83 35.02
C ALA A 831 -11.29 7.88 34.86
N ASN A 832 -11.81 8.39 33.74
CA ASN A 832 -13.25 8.41 33.46
C ASN A 832 -13.67 7.50 32.30
N ALA A 833 -12.85 6.49 31.97
CA ALA A 833 -13.13 5.53 30.90
C ALA A 833 -14.51 4.86 31.02
N SER A 834 -14.99 4.60 32.24
CA SER A 834 -16.32 4.03 32.50
C SER A 834 -17.50 4.92 32.09
N SER A 835 -17.27 6.22 31.89
CA SER A 835 -18.28 7.17 31.40
C SER A 835 -18.16 7.46 29.90
N VAL A 836 -16.97 7.25 29.32
CA VAL A 836 -16.69 7.52 27.91
C VAL A 836 -16.95 6.29 27.04
N VAL A 837 -16.49 5.10 27.46
CA VAL A 837 -16.76 3.85 26.75
C VAL A 837 -18.11 3.31 27.20
N ILE A 838 -19.12 3.47 26.34
CA ILE A 838 -20.50 3.04 26.63
C ILE A 838 -20.60 1.52 26.61
N GLY A 839 -19.94 0.88 25.66
CA GLY A 839 -19.94 -0.57 25.57
C GLY A 839 -19.29 -1.11 24.30
N GLU A 840 -18.99 -2.40 24.35
CA GLU A 840 -18.62 -3.22 23.22
C GLU A 840 -19.42 -4.52 23.24
N TRP A 841 -19.91 -4.91 22.07
CA TRP A 841 -20.75 -6.08 21.89
C TRP A 841 -20.26 -6.91 20.71
N ASN A 842 -20.13 -8.21 20.95
CA ASN A 842 -19.75 -9.20 19.94
C ASN A 842 -20.60 -10.47 20.10
N SER A 843 -20.36 -11.48 19.27
CA SER A 843 -21.13 -12.74 19.27
C SER A 843 -21.02 -13.55 20.58
N SER A 844 -19.98 -13.35 21.39
CA SER A 844 -19.72 -14.13 22.62
C SER A 844 -20.16 -13.43 23.91
N THR A 845 -20.35 -12.11 23.87
CA THR A 845 -20.62 -11.26 25.06
C THR A 845 -22.01 -10.63 25.05
N SER A 846 -22.80 -10.79 23.98
CA SER A 846 -24.08 -10.08 23.80
C SER A 846 -25.18 -10.94 23.19
N THR A 847 -26.41 -10.40 23.15
CA THR A 847 -27.57 -11.00 22.46
C THR A 847 -27.47 -10.96 20.93
N LEU A 848 -26.40 -10.40 20.37
CA LEU A 848 -26.18 -10.38 18.92
C LEU A 848 -26.00 -11.80 18.34
N GLY A 849 -25.41 -12.71 19.14
CA GLY A 849 -25.33 -14.14 18.86
C GLY A 849 -24.63 -14.49 17.54
N THR A 850 -25.10 -15.54 16.88
CA THR A 850 -24.52 -16.07 15.63
C THR A 850 -24.83 -15.21 14.40
N ASN A 851 -25.64 -14.16 14.54
CA ASN A 851 -26.06 -13.30 13.42
C ASN A 851 -25.09 -12.17 13.13
N LEU A 852 -24.13 -11.88 14.03
CA LEU A 852 -23.13 -10.84 13.85
C LEU A 852 -21.88 -11.37 13.13
N GLY A 853 -21.57 -10.76 12.00
CA GLY A 853 -20.35 -10.96 11.23
C GLY A 853 -19.42 -9.74 11.28
N GLN A 854 -18.52 -9.64 10.30
CA GLN A 854 -17.61 -8.52 10.09
C GLN A 854 -18.37 -7.22 9.80
N THR A 855 -18.22 -6.22 10.67
CA THR A 855 -19.04 -5.00 10.69
C THR A 855 -18.49 -3.90 9.78
N PHE A 856 -18.76 -4.01 8.46
CA PHE A 856 -18.25 -3.08 7.44
C PHE A 856 -19.00 -1.74 7.32
N GLY A 857 -20.33 -1.73 7.47
CA GLY A 857 -21.12 -0.53 7.21
C GLY A 857 -21.10 0.48 8.35
N THR A 858 -21.23 1.75 8.00
CA THR A 858 -21.29 2.87 8.94
C THR A 858 -22.62 2.89 9.70
N PRO A 859 -22.63 2.80 11.05
CA PRO A 859 -23.85 2.87 11.84
C PRO A 859 -24.57 4.22 11.73
N VAL A 860 -25.89 4.21 11.88
CA VAL A 860 -26.73 5.43 11.83
C VAL A 860 -27.49 5.60 13.13
N ILE A 861 -27.33 6.73 13.83
CA ILE A 861 -28.09 7.05 15.04
C ILE A 861 -29.40 7.75 14.68
N LYS A 862 -30.52 7.25 15.21
CA LYS A 862 -31.87 7.77 14.96
C LYS A 862 -32.82 7.61 16.16
N ARG A 863 -33.90 8.38 16.11
CA ARG A 863 -35.09 8.24 16.96
C ARG A 863 -36.12 7.32 16.29
N PHE A 864 -36.79 6.48 17.07
CA PHE A 864 -37.84 5.54 16.65
C PHE A 864 -39.12 5.77 17.45
N HIS A 865 -40.27 5.28 16.97
CA HIS A 865 -41.57 5.42 17.66
C HIS A 865 -41.69 4.63 18.98
N SER A 866 -40.67 3.86 19.36
CA SER A 866 -40.71 3.02 20.57
C SER A 866 -40.98 3.85 21.83
N ASN A 867 -41.96 3.40 22.61
CA ASN A 867 -42.30 3.95 23.92
C ASN A 867 -42.06 2.94 25.06
N THR A 868 -41.31 1.87 24.76
CA THR A 868 -41.01 0.79 25.70
C THR A 868 -39.78 1.12 26.56
N SER A 869 -39.53 0.31 27.59
CA SER A 869 -38.33 0.44 28.44
C SER A 869 -37.01 0.21 27.69
N ALA A 870 -37.04 -0.41 26.51
CA ALA A 870 -35.87 -0.53 25.64
C ALA A 870 -35.36 0.83 25.16
N GLY A 871 -36.23 1.84 25.12
CA GLY A 871 -35.92 3.20 24.72
C GLY A 871 -36.43 3.55 23.32
N SER A 872 -36.32 4.84 23.02
CA SER A 872 -36.80 5.45 21.77
C SER A 872 -35.66 5.86 20.83
N TRP A 873 -34.45 6.05 21.36
CA TRP A 873 -33.25 6.32 20.58
C TRP A 873 -32.46 5.05 20.33
N GLY A 874 -31.75 4.97 19.21
CA GLY A 874 -30.85 3.86 18.95
C GLY A 874 -29.95 4.07 17.75
N PHE A 875 -29.08 3.09 17.51
CA PHE A 875 -28.22 3.05 16.34
C PHE A 875 -28.50 1.81 15.49
N VAL A 876 -28.60 2.01 14.18
CA VAL A 876 -28.85 0.98 13.18
C VAL A 876 -27.55 0.60 12.49
N PHE A 877 -27.31 -0.70 12.33
CA PHE A 877 -26.17 -1.21 11.57
C PHE A 877 -26.52 -2.54 10.91
N GLY A 878 -25.88 -2.84 9.79
CA GLY A 878 -26.01 -4.13 9.13
C GLY A 878 -25.35 -5.24 9.96
N ASN A 879 -25.86 -6.47 9.84
CA ASN A 879 -25.31 -7.60 10.58
C ASN A 879 -23.90 -8.02 10.14
N GLY A 880 -23.41 -7.48 9.02
CA GLY A 880 -22.05 -7.67 8.55
C GLY A 880 -21.86 -8.89 7.66
N TYR A 881 -20.62 -9.09 7.21
CA TYR A 881 -20.24 -10.20 6.35
C TYR A 881 -19.83 -11.44 7.14
N ASN A 882 -20.02 -12.63 6.57
CA ASN A 882 -19.52 -13.89 7.12
C ASN A 882 -19.95 -14.15 8.58
N ALA A 883 -21.19 -13.77 8.94
CA ALA A 883 -21.79 -14.15 10.21
C ALA A 883 -21.88 -15.69 10.30
N PRO A 884 -21.70 -16.30 11.49
CA PRO A 884 -21.80 -17.76 11.66
C PRO A 884 -23.14 -18.38 11.21
N SER A 885 -24.24 -17.62 11.24
CA SER A 885 -25.56 -18.01 10.72
C SER A 885 -25.69 -17.94 9.19
N HIS A 886 -24.78 -17.23 8.53
CA HIS A 886 -24.80 -16.89 7.10
C HIS A 886 -26.06 -16.16 6.60
N ASN A 887 -26.88 -15.63 7.51
CA ASN A 887 -28.07 -14.84 7.18
C ASN A 887 -27.72 -13.35 7.03
N GLY A 888 -28.66 -12.60 6.45
CA GLY A 888 -28.61 -11.14 6.43
C GLY A 888 -29.69 -10.54 7.33
N GLY A 889 -29.47 -9.30 7.76
CA GLY A 889 -30.44 -8.52 8.52
C GLY A 889 -29.83 -7.24 9.07
N VAL A 890 -30.62 -6.44 9.77
CA VAL A 890 -30.15 -5.23 10.44
C VAL A 890 -30.34 -5.36 11.95
N PHE A 891 -29.40 -4.79 12.71
CA PHE A 891 -29.52 -4.63 14.15
C PHE A 891 -29.91 -3.20 14.50
N ILE A 892 -30.70 -3.06 15.56
CA ILE A 892 -30.96 -1.78 16.23
C ILE A 892 -30.50 -1.93 17.68
N GLY A 893 -29.49 -1.16 18.08
CA GLY A 893 -29.11 -0.98 19.48
C GLY A 893 -29.94 0.14 20.10
N LEU A 894 -31.02 -0.21 20.80
CA LEU A 894 -31.90 0.72 21.49
C LEU A 894 -31.32 1.16 22.83
N VAL A 895 -31.35 2.46 23.08
CA VAL A 895 -30.83 3.13 24.27
C VAL A 895 -31.98 3.47 25.20
N SER A 896 -32.03 2.77 26.34
CA SER A 896 -33.03 3.01 27.38
C SER A 896 -32.92 4.42 27.96
N SER A 897 -33.94 4.87 28.68
CA SER A 897 -33.91 6.17 29.37
C SER A 897 -32.75 6.31 30.36
N GLY A 898 -32.20 5.18 30.86
CA GLY A 898 -31.04 5.13 31.75
C GLY A 898 -29.68 5.13 31.04
N GLY A 899 -29.66 5.01 29.71
CA GLY A 899 -28.44 4.92 28.89
C GLY A 899 -27.96 3.50 28.59
N SER A 900 -28.58 2.46 29.15
CA SER A 900 -28.24 1.07 28.82
C SER A 900 -28.69 0.69 27.41
N VAL A 901 -27.88 -0.08 26.69
CA VAL A 901 -28.13 -0.53 25.32
C VAL A 901 -28.72 -1.95 25.31
N SER A 902 -29.74 -2.17 24.49
CA SER A 902 -30.32 -3.49 24.21
C SER A 902 -30.53 -3.67 22.70
N PHE A 903 -30.35 -4.88 22.18
CA PHE A 903 -30.38 -5.12 20.74
C PHE A 903 -31.67 -5.78 20.27
N VAL A 904 -32.15 -5.33 19.12
CA VAL A 904 -33.21 -5.96 18.34
C VAL A 904 -32.63 -6.35 16.97
N PHE A 905 -32.75 -7.62 16.59
CA PHE A 905 -32.36 -8.10 15.27
C PHE A 905 -33.58 -8.17 14.37
N LEU A 906 -33.50 -7.56 13.19
CA LEU A 906 -34.51 -7.57 12.15
C LEU A 906 -33.99 -8.47 11.03
N PRO A 907 -34.36 -9.76 11.01
CA PRO A 907 -33.81 -10.73 10.07
C PRO A 907 -34.37 -10.54 8.67
N LEU A 908 -33.61 -10.97 7.67
CA LEU A 908 -34.16 -11.30 6.36
C LEU A 908 -34.95 -12.62 6.39
N PRO A 909 -35.87 -12.86 5.45
CA PRO A 909 -36.58 -14.14 5.35
C PRO A 909 -35.60 -15.29 5.11
N ALA A 910 -35.92 -16.48 5.61
CA ALA A 910 -35.02 -17.64 5.50
C ALA A 910 -34.67 -18.02 4.04
N SER A 911 -35.51 -17.66 3.08
CA SER A 911 -35.24 -17.83 1.65
C SER A 911 -34.09 -16.97 1.11
N ALA A 912 -33.70 -15.92 1.85
CA ALA A 912 -32.59 -15.04 1.52
C ALA A 912 -31.31 -15.37 2.31
N ASN A 913 -31.27 -16.47 3.08
CA ASN A 913 -30.06 -16.88 3.77
C ASN A 913 -28.97 -17.28 2.76
N GLY A 914 -27.72 -16.96 3.08
CA GLY A 914 -26.56 -17.41 2.32
C GLY A 914 -26.05 -18.78 2.76
N THR A 915 -24.87 -19.14 2.26
CA THR A 915 -24.15 -20.37 2.61
C THR A 915 -22.73 -20.05 3.07
N ALA A 916 -21.99 -21.01 3.60
CA ALA A 916 -20.60 -20.78 3.99
C ALA A 916 -19.70 -20.32 2.83
N SER A 917 -19.98 -20.76 1.59
CA SER A 917 -19.21 -20.37 0.39
C SER A 917 -19.72 -19.09 -0.28
N SER A 918 -20.92 -18.65 0.06
CA SER A 918 -21.55 -17.43 -0.43
C SER A 918 -22.43 -16.86 0.68
N PRO A 919 -21.82 -16.31 1.73
CA PRO A 919 -22.57 -15.84 2.89
C PRO A 919 -23.35 -14.59 2.50
N ASN A 920 -24.58 -14.48 3.00
CA ASN A 920 -25.32 -13.22 2.91
C ASN A 920 -24.96 -12.33 4.10
N GLY A 921 -25.29 -11.06 3.99
CA GLY A 921 -25.04 -10.05 5.01
C GLY A 921 -25.53 -8.69 4.53
N VAL A 922 -25.85 -7.81 5.48
CA VAL A 922 -26.11 -6.40 5.20
C VAL A 922 -24.94 -5.59 5.72
N PHE A 923 -24.40 -4.69 4.88
CA PHE A 923 -23.31 -3.80 5.28
C PHE A 923 -23.87 -2.53 5.86
N SER A 924 -24.48 -1.69 5.01
CA SER A 924 -24.98 -0.38 5.37
C SER A 924 -26.51 -0.32 5.33
N ALA A 925 -27.11 0.44 6.25
CA ALA A 925 -28.55 0.66 6.33
C ALA A 925 -28.88 2.15 6.21
N TYR A 926 -30.07 2.45 5.68
CA TYR A 926 -30.64 3.79 5.59
C TYR A 926 -31.93 3.86 6.41
N ALA A 927 -31.99 4.73 7.42
CA ALA A 927 -33.19 4.95 8.22
C ALA A 927 -34.00 6.12 7.64
N ALA A 928 -35.13 5.79 7.00
CA ALA A 928 -36.00 6.73 6.31
C ALA A 928 -37.08 7.29 7.25
N ASP A 929 -37.35 8.57 7.06
CA ASP A 929 -38.37 9.38 7.73
C ASP A 929 -39.28 9.92 6.62
N TYR A 930 -40.51 9.43 6.58
CA TYR A 930 -41.46 9.64 5.49
C TYR A 930 -42.34 10.86 5.71
N ASP A 931 -42.61 11.25 6.96
CA ASP A 931 -43.40 12.45 7.28
C ASP A 931 -42.56 13.67 7.70
N GLY A 932 -41.26 13.48 7.89
CA GLY A 932 -40.28 14.52 8.15
C GLY A 932 -40.23 14.96 9.60
N ASP A 933 -40.73 14.19 10.56
CA ASP A 933 -40.73 14.59 11.97
C ASP A 933 -39.40 14.30 12.70
N GLY A 934 -38.43 13.67 12.03
CA GLY A 934 -37.14 13.29 12.57
C GLY A 934 -37.11 11.90 13.23
N ILE A 935 -38.21 11.16 13.18
CA ILE A 935 -38.37 9.78 13.67
C ILE A 935 -38.33 8.82 12.48
N ALA A 936 -37.70 7.66 12.64
CA ALA A 936 -37.58 6.69 11.56
C ALA A 936 -38.84 5.82 11.45
N ASP A 937 -39.37 5.72 10.24
CA ASP A 937 -40.54 4.88 9.88
C ASP A 937 -40.12 3.56 9.25
N PHE A 938 -39.08 3.60 8.41
CA PHE A 938 -38.60 2.47 7.64
C PHE A 938 -37.08 2.39 7.65
N ILE A 939 -36.56 1.17 7.53
CA ILE A 939 -35.13 0.93 7.30
C ILE A 939 -34.97 0.28 5.93
N TYR A 940 -34.06 0.79 5.11
CA TYR A 940 -33.70 0.24 3.80
C TYR A 940 -32.28 -0.27 3.81
N ALA A 941 -32.03 -1.38 3.14
CA ALA A 941 -30.66 -1.85 2.91
C ALA A 941 -30.57 -2.75 1.67
N GLY A 942 -29.38 -2.78 1.07
CA GLY A 942 -28.99 -3.83 0.15
C GLY A 942 -28.29 -4.99 0.88
N ASP A 943 -28.33 -6.19 0.30
CA ASP A 943 -27.61 -7.35 0.82
C ASP A 943 -26.53 -7.86 -0.15
N MET A 944 -25.65 -8.73 0.36
CA MET A 944 -24.55 -9.33 -0.41
C MET A 944 -25.02 -10.34 -1.47
N GLN A 945 -26.31 -10.65 -1.55
CA GLN A 945 -26.91 -11.41 -2.64
C GLN A 945 -27.56 -10.52 -3.71
N GLY A 946 -27.51 -9.19 -3.57
CA GLY A 946 -28.02 -8.24 -4.54
C GLY A 946 -29.50 -7.88 -4.35
N ASN A 947 -30.09 -8.20 -3.20
CA ASN A 947 -31.47 -7.85 -2.90
C ASN A 947 -31.55 -6.50 -2.17
N VAL A 948 -32.62 -5.75 -2.41
CA VAL A 948 -32.97 -4.53 -1.69
C VAL A 948 -34.19 -4.78 -0.82
N TRP A 949 -34.07 -4.43 0.46
CA TRP A 949 -35.06 -4.72 1.49
C TRP A 949 -35.53 -3.47 2.20
N ARG A 950 -36.78 -3.51 2.66
CA ARG A 950 -37.38 -2.52 3.56
C ARG A 950 -37.99 -3.18 4.79
N TRP A 951 -37.60 -2.74 5.98
CA TRP A 951 -38.23 -3.11 7.25
C TRP A 951 -39.15 -1.98 7.74
N ASP A 952 -40.27 -2.37 8.33
CA ASP A 952 -41.24 -1.48 8.97
C ASP A 952 -40.89 -1.30 10.47
N VAL A 953 -40.60 -0.07 10.87
CA VAL A 953 -40.31 0.31 12.26
C VAL A 953 -41.33 1.32 12.82
N THR A 954 -42.50 1.44 12.18
CA THR A 954 -43.57 2.37 12.57
C THR A 954 -44.22 2.01 13.92
N SER A 955 -44.24 0.73 14.32
CA SER A 955 -44.85 0.31 15.60
C SER A 955 -44.12 0.91 16.82
N GLN A 956 -44.84 1.23 17.89
CA GLN A 956 -44.21 1.63 19.16
C GLN A 956 -43.57 0.46 19.93
N SER A 957 -43.69 -0.78 19.44
CA SER A 957 -43.15 -1.99 20.10
C SER A 957 -42.03 -2.63 19.27
N PRO A 958 -40.78 -2.65 19.76
CA PRO A 958 -39.65 -3.21 19.02
C PRO A 958 -39.78 -4.69 18.63
N SER A 959 -40.52 -5.49 19.40
CA SER A 959 -40.79 -6.89 19.06
C SER A 959 -41.68 -7.06 17.83
N THR A 960 -42.49 -6.04 17.51
CA THR A 960 -43.30 -6.03 16.28
C THR A 960 -42.42 -5.81 15.07
N TRP A 961 -41.39 -4.96 15.16
CA TRP A 961 -40.42 -4.76 14.08
C TRP A 961 -39.73 -6.07 13.71
N ALA A 962 -39.23 -6.80 14.72
CA ALA A 962 -38.53 -8.07 14.53
C ALA A 962 -39.41 -9.22 14.00
N SER A 963 -40.73 -9.18 14.25
CA SER A 963 -41.68 -10.19 13.77
C SER A 963 -42.35 -9.82 12.44
N THR A 964 -42.23 -8.56 12.01
CA THR A 964 -42.74 -8.10 10.72
C THR A 964 -41.78 -8.55 9.61
N THR A 965 -42.32 -9.24 8.60
CA THR A 965 -41.50 -9.69 7.47
C THR A 965 -41.10 -8.48 6.62
N PRO A 966 -39.82 -8.29 6.30
CA PRO A 966 -39.39 -7.19 5.43
C PRO A 966 -39.93 -7.37 4.01
N VAL A 967 -40.13 -6.25 3.32
CA VAL A 967 -40.52 -6.22 1.91
C VAL A 967 -39.25 -6.28 1.06
N GLN A 968 -39.19 -7.26 0.14
CA GLN A 968 -38.20 -7.24 -0.94
C GLN A 968 -38.64 -6.23 -2.00
N ILE A 969 -37.89 -5.15 -2.14
CA ILE A 969 -38.17 -4.10 -3.12
C ILE A 969 -37.69 -4.52 -4.50
N PHE A 970 -36.51 -5.15 -4.56
CA PHE A 970 -35.88 -5.57 -5.81
C PHE A 970 -34.85 -6.68 -5.57
N ALA A 971 -34.57 -7.45 -6.62
CA ALA A 971 -33.45 -8.39 -6.67
C ALA A 971 -32.60 -8.10 -7.92
N ALA A 972 -31.35 -7.69 -7.72
CA ALA A 972 -30.37 -7.48 -8.77
C ALA A 972 -29.94 -8.82 -9.40
N GLY A 973 -29.22 -8.76 -10.52
CA GLY A 973 -28.75 -9.95 -11.22
C GLY A 973 -27.75 -10.76 -10.39
N SER A 974 -27.54 -12.04 -10.76
CA SER A 974 -26.54 -12.89 -10.11
C SER A 974 -25.14 -12.26 -10.17
N GLY A 975 -24.43 -12.27 -9.04
CA GLY A 975 -23.09 -11.70 -8.92
C GLY A 975 -23.06 -10.18 -8.76
N GLN A 976 -24.18 -9.54 -8.40
CA GLN A 976 -24.29 -8.11 -8.13
C GLN A 976 -24.56 -7.80 -6.64
N PRO A 977 -23.59 -8.02 -5.74
CA PRO A 977 -23.75 -7.70 -4.32
C PRO A 977 -23.97 -6.21 -4.10
N ILE A 978 -24.62 -5.82 -2.99
CA ILE A 978 -24.77 -4.42 -2.60
C ILE A 978 -24.04 -4.21 -1.26
N SER A 979 -22.85 -3.62 -1.33
CA SER A 979 -21.99 -3.36 -0.16
C SER A 979 -22.08 -1.93 0.39
N THR A 980 -22.81 -1.04 -0.31
CA THR A 980 -22.92 0.39 0.01
C THR A 980 -24.31 0.77 0.51
N GLN A 981 -24.44 1.94 1.13
CA GLN A 981 -25.73 2.46 1.55
C GLN A 981 -26.59 2.83 0.34
N VAL A 982 -27.85 2.36 0.33
CA VAL A 982 -28.86 2.78 -0.65
C VAL A 982 -29.32 4.22 -0.35
N GLN A 983 -29.64 4.99 -1.40
CA GLN A 983 -30.20 6.33 -1.26
C GLN A 983 -31.71 6.30 -1.44
N VAL A 984 -32.44 6.76 -0.43
CA VAL A 984 -33.91 6.85 -0.47
C VAL A 984 -34.30 8.32 -0.60
N LEU A 985 -35.04 8.66 -1.65
CA LEU A 985 -35.49 10.03 -1.90
C LEU A 985 -36.88 10.06 -2.53
N SER A 986 -37.56 11.20 -2.45
CA SER A 986 -38.82 11.40 -3.18
C SER A 986 -38.57 12.18 -4.47
N VAL A 987 -39.17 11.74 -5.58
CA VAL A 987 -39.10 12.41 -6.88
C VAL A 987 -40.48 12.91 -7.31
N PRO A 988 -40.57 14.05 -8.02
CA PRO A 988 -41.85 14.60 -8.45
C PRO A 988 -42.65 13.64 -9.36
N ASN A 989 -43.97 13.55 -9.13
CA ASN A 989 -44.92 12.98 -10.08
C ASN A 989 -45.81 14.10 -10.65
N PRO A 990 -45.81 14.36 -11.97
CA PRO A 990 -46.68 15.38 -12.54
C PRO A 990 -48.17 15.11 -12.28
N GLY A 991 -48.80 15.93 -11.44
CA GLY A 991 -50.25 15.86 -11.17
C GLY A 991 -50.68 14.86 -10.08
N GLY A 992 -49.73 14.24 -9.36
CA GLY A 992 -50.02 13.28 -8.29
C GLY A 992 -49.04 13.38 -7.11
N PRO A 993 -49.19 12.51 -6.08
CA PRO A 993 -48.23 12.38 -4.98
C PRO A 993 -46.82 12.04 -5.47
N ARG A 994 -45.78 12.36 -4.69
CA ARG A 994 -44.39 12.07 -5.07
C ARG A 994 -44.12 10.55 -5.07
N ARG A 995 -43.18 10.07 -5.89
CA ARG A 995 -42.71 8.67 -5.87
C ARG A 995 -41.50 8.53 -4.95
N ILE A 996 -41.40 7.44 -4.21
CA ILE A 996 -40.18 7.09 -3.47
C ILE A 996 -39.25 6.31 -4.40
N MET A 997 -38.04 6.82 -4.59
CA MET A 997 -36.97 6.15 -5.32
C MET A 997 -35.93 5.58 -4.35
N VAL A 998 -35.48 4.37 -4.63
CA VAL A 998 -34.36 3.71 -3.98
C VAL A 998 -33.25 3.54 -5.01
N ASP A 999 -32.24 4.40 -4.92
CA ASP A 999 -31.12 4.48 -5.85
C ASP A 999 -29.86 3.85 -5.24
N PHE A 1000 -29.17 3.00 -5.98
CA PHE A 1000 -28.02 2.25 -5.48
C PHE A 1000 -27.10 1.75 -6.60
N GLY A 1001 -25.88 1.37 -6.24
CA GLY A 1001 -24.94 0.69 -7.11
C GLY A 1001 -24.59 -0.69 -6.58
N THR A 1002 -24.19 -1.59 -7.48
CA THR A 1002 -23.75 -2.94 -7.12
C THR A 1002 -22.23 -3.06 -7.21
N GLY A 1003 -21.66 -3.90 -6.36
CA GLY A 1003 -20.23 -4.05 -6.18
C GLY A 1003 -19.85 -4.50 -4.78
N SER A 1004 -18.65 -5.05 -4.65
CA SER A 1004 -18.08 -5.35 -3.34
C SER A 1004 -16.56 -5.28 -3.38
N GLN A 1005 -15.99 -4.73 -2.32
CA GLN A 1005 -14.58 -4.83 -1.97
C GLN A 1005 -14.54 -5.45 -0.58
N ILE A 1006 -14.02 -6.67 -0.46
CA ILE A 1006 -13.92 -7.39 0.80
C ILE A 1006 -12.43 -7.61 1.10
N PRO A 1007 -11.84 -6.78 1.98
CA PRO A 1007 -10.45 -6.95 2.40
C PRO A 1007 -10.25 -8.26 3.15
N SER A 1008 -9.08 -8.87 2.96
CA SER A 1008 -8.63 -10.02 3.74
C SER A 1008 -7.12 -10.07 3.80
N THR A 1009 -6.57 -10.80 4.77
CA THR A 1009 -5.12 -11.02 4.92
C THR A 1009 -4.51 -11.81 3.75
N SER A 1010 -5.33 -12.54 2.99
CA SER A 1010 -4.94 -13.23 1.75
C SER A 1010 -5.10 -12.40 0.48
N GLY A 1011 -5.51 -11.14 0.61
CA GLY A 1011 -5.79 -10.22 -0.49
C GLY A 1011 -7.28 -9.83 -0.59
N THR A 1012 -7.53 -8.70 -1.25
CA THR A 1012 -8.88 -8.14 -1.38
C THR A 1012 -9.67 -8.85 -2.48
N SER A 1013 -10.90 -9.26 -2.14
CA SER A 1013 -11.83 -9.88 -3.08
C SER A 1013 -12.80 -8.85 -3.66
N TYR A 1014 -13.06 -8.94 -4.96
CA TYR A 1014 -14.00 -8.07 -5.68
C TYR A 1014 -15.14 -8.88 -6.29
N ALA A 1015 -16.28 -8.24 -6.58
CA ALA A 1015 -17.38 -8.92 -7.26
C ALA A 1015 -16.97 -9.34 -8.68
N THR A 1016 -17.44 -10.50 -9.16
CA THR A 1016 -17.08 -11.03 -10.48
C THR A 1016 -18.16 -10.84 -11.55
N GLY A 1017 -19.40 -10.50 -11.14
CA GLY A 1017 -20.50 -10.20 -12.05
C GLY A 1017 -20.32 -8.84 -12.74
N GLN A 1018 -21.06 -8.63 -13.83
CA GLN A 1018 -21.23 -7.30 -14.42
C GLN A 1018 -22.06 -6.45 -13.46
N GLN A 1019 -21.52 -5.33 -12.98
CA GLN A 1019 -22.21 -4.46 -12.02
C GLN A 1019 -23.03 -3.36 -12.71
N ALA A 1020 -23.89 -2.68 -11.95
CA ALA A 1020 -24.79 -1.66 -12.46
C ALA A 1020 -25.18 -0.62 -11.40
N LEU A 1021 -25.70 0.51 -11.87
CA LEU A 1021 -26.51 1.44 -11.08
C LEU A 1021 -27.99 1.19 -11.33
N TYR A 1022 -28.79 1.36 -10.28
CA TYR A 1022 -30.23 1.16 -10.27
C TYR A 1022 -30.93 2.34 -9.59
N GLY A 1023 -32.15 2.61 -10.03
CA GLY A 1023 -33.12 3.38 -9.27
C GLY A 1023 -34.48 2.72 -9.38
N ILE A 1024 -35.04 2.33 -8.23
CA ILE A 1024 -36.26 1.54 -8.14
C ILE A 1024 -37.34 2.36 -7.44
N TRP A 1025 -38.52 2.46 -8.05
CA TRP A 1025 -39.69 3.05 -7.38
C TRP A 1025 -40.21 2.06 -6.34
N ASP A 1026 -40.20 2.45 -5.07
CA ASP A 1026 -40.96 1.76 -4.03
C ASP A 1026 -42.39 2.31 -3.97
N GLY A 1027 -43.31 1.66 -4.68
CA GLY A 1027 -44.73 1.98 -4.65
C GLY A 1027 -45.55 1.10 -3.68
N ASN A 1028 -44.90 0.27 -2.84
CA ASN A 1028 -45.58 -0.49 -1.81
C ASN A 1028 -45.81 0.37 -0.56
N VAL A 1029 -46.53 1.48 -0.74
CA VAL A 1029 -46.72 2.54 0.27
C VAL A 1029 -48.17 2.67 0.74
N SER A 1030 -49.08 1.82 0.26
CA SER A 1030 -50.51 1.89 0.63
C SER A 1030 -50.74 1.73 2.15
N ALA A 1031 -49.96 0.87 2.82
CA ALA A 1031 -50.03 0.71 4.27
C ALA A 1031 -49.62 2.00 5.00
N TRP A 1032 -48.52 2.63 4.56
CA TRP A 1032 -48.08 3.92 5.06
C TRP A 1032 -49.13 5.02 4.82
N ASN A 1033 -49.66 5.12 3.59
CA ASN A 1033 -50.66 6.13 3.24
C ASN A 1033 -51.95 6.03 4.08
N ALA A 1034 -52.24 4.85 4.66
CA ALA A 1034 -53.35 4.62 5.57
C ALA A 1034 -53.04 5.01 7.03
N LEU A 1035 -51.76 5.11 7.40
CA LEU A 1035 -51.29 5.55 8.71
C LEU A 1035 -51.27 7.08 8.83
N THR A 1036 -50.94 7.79 7.75
CA THR A 1036 -50.93 9.26 7.73
C THR A 1036 -52.29 9.85 7.35
N THR A 1037 -52.70 10.92 8.05
CA THR A 1037 -53.94 11.66 7.76
C THR A 1037 -53.70 12.92 6.91
N THR A 1038 -52.43 13.25 6.64
CA THR A 1038 -52.02 14.46 5.92
C THR A 1038 -51.58 14.10 4.51
N SER A 1039 -52.30 14.59 3.50
CA SER A 1039 -52.01 14.30 2.09
C SER A 1039 -50.61 14.71 1.63
N ALA A 1040 -49.93 15.64 2.34
CA ALA A 1040 -48.55 16.04 2.05
C ALA A 1040 -47.50 14.96 2.37
N HIS A 1041 -47.84 13.97 3.20
CA HIS A 1041 -46.98 12.84 3.58
C HIS A 1041 -47.41 11.54 2.89
N GLN A 1042 -48.36 11.60 1.95
CA GLN A 1042 -48.74 10.46 1.12
C GLN A 1042 -47.84 10.36 -0.11
N TYR A 1043 -47.48 9.14 -0.48
CA TYR A 1043 -46.65 8.83 -1.64
C TYR A 1043 -47.41 8.03 -2.68
N ASP A 1044 -46.94 8.07 -3.92
CA ASP A 1044 -47.58 7.39 -5.03
C ASP A 1044 -47.42 5.87 -4.91
N ALA A 1045 -48.55 5.16 -5.00
CA ALA A 1045 -48.63 3.72 -4.85
C ALA A 1045 -48.72 3.04 -6.22
N TYR A 1046 -48.32 1.77 -6.30
CA TYR A 1046 -48.48 1.04 -7.54
C TYR A 1046 -49.96 0.99 -8.00
N PRO A 1047 -50.23 1.14 -9.30
CA PRO A 1047 -51.58 0.97 -9.84
C PRO A 1047 -52.17 -0.42 -9.55
N ALA A 1048 -51.32 -1.44 -9.48
CA ALA A 1048 -51.64 -2.81 -9.08
C ALA A 1048 -50.42 -3.44 -8.39
N ALA A 1049 -50.63 -4.49 -7.58
CA ALA A 1049 -49.54 -5.22 -6.95
C ALA A 1049 -48.56 -5.77 -8.01
N HIS A 1050 -47.28 -5.46 -7.87
CA HIS A 1050 -46.24 -5.79 -8.84
C HIS A 1050 -44.92 -6.12 -8.13
N THR A 1051 -44.17 -7.08 -8.68
CA THR A 1051 -42.80 -7.39 -8.25
C THR A 1051 -41.86 -6.87 -9.33
N VAL A 1052 -41.06 -5.86 -8.99
CA VAL A 1052 -40.16 -5.20 -9.95
C VAL A 1052 -39.02 -6.14 -10.33
N VAL A 1053 -38.83 -6.37 -11.62
CA VAL A 1053 -37.71 -7.11 -12.18
C VAL A 1053 -36.90 -6.23 -13.14
N THR A 1054 -35.69 -6.67 -13.53
CA THR A 1054 -34.83 -5.89 -14.44
C THR A 1054 -35.50 -5.52 -15.77
N GLY A 1055 -36.41 -6.37 -16.27
CA GLY A 1055 -37.18 -6.10 -17.49
C GLY A 1055 -38.16 -4.92 -17.38
N ASP A 1056 -38.47 -4.48 -16.17
CA ASP A 1056 -39.35 -3.35 -15.89
C ASP A 1056 -38.59 -2.01 -15.81
N LEU A 1057 -37.29 -2.00 -16.07
CA LEU A 1057 -36.44 -0.83 -15.88
C LEU A 1057 -36.09 -0.16 -17.20
N GLN A 1058 -36.09 1.17 -17.20
CA GLN A 1058 -35.56 1.95 -18.32
C GLN A 1058 -34.04 1.82 -18.39
N SER A 1059 -33.54 1.15 -19.43
CA SER A 1059 -32.09 1.05 -19.67
C SER A 1059 -31.49 2.37 -20.16
N GLN A 1060 -30.41 2.79 -19.49
CA GLN A 1060 -29.53 3.89 -19.88
C GLN A 1060 -28.19 3.34 -20.38
N SER A 1061 -27.51 4.11 -21.23
CA SER A 1061 -26.25 3.69 -21.87
C SER A 1061 -25.31 4.87 -22.11
N VAL A 1062 -24.00 4.59 -22.17
CA VAL A 1062 -23.01 5.56 -22.65
C VAL A 1062 -23.26 5.84 -24.12
N THR A 1063 -23.37 7.11 -24.49
CA THR A 1063 -23.61 7.58 -25.88
C THR A 1063 -22.37 8.19 -26.53
N GLY A 1064 -21.33 8.48 -25.75
CA GLY A 1064 -20.06 8.97 -26.26
C GLY A 1064 -19.02 9.13 -25.15
N THR A 1065 -17.74 9.18 -25.54
CA THR A 1065 -16.59 9.38 -24.67
C THR A 1065 -15.67 10.47 -25.25
N GLY A 1066 -14.82 11.06 -24.42
CA GLY A 1066 -13.84 12.04 -24.86
C GLY A 1066 -12.91 12.46 -23.73
N VAL A 1067 -12.11 13.49 -23.99
CA VAL A 1067 -11.26 14.17 -23.01
C VAL A 1067 -11.62 15.65 -23.06
N ASP A 1068 -11.82 16.27 -21.91
CA ASP A 1068 -12.17 17.68 -21.82
C ASP A 1068 -10.94 18.60 -22.02
N SER A 1069 -11.15 19.92 -21.96
CA SER A 1069 -10.07 20.91 -22.11
C SER A 1069 -9.01 20.86 -20.99
N SER A 1070 -9.33 20.23 -19.87
CA SER A 1070 -8.47 20.09 -18.69
C SER A 1070 -7.68 18.77 -18.71
N GLY A 1071 -7.89 17.94 -19.74
CA GLY A 1071 -7.27 16.62 -19.86
C GLY A 1071 -8.00 15.50 -19.11
N ILE A 1072 -9.21 15.76 -18.58
CA ILE A 1072 -10.00 14.78 -17.83
C ILE A 1072 -10.86 13.95 -18.80
N PRO A 1073 -10.73 12.61 -18.79
CA PRO A 1073 -11.61 11.73 -19.55
C PRO A 1073 -13.07 11.82 -19.07
N TYR A 1074 -14.02 11.83 -20.00
CA TYR A 1074 -15.46 11.89 -19.68
C TYR A 1074 -16.28 10.84 -20.46
N ARG A 1075 -17.46 10.51 -19.93
CA ARG A 1075 -18.52 9.74 -20.62
C ARG A 1075 -19.84 10.53 -20.63
N LYS A 1076 -20.56 10.45 -21.75
CA LYS A 1076 -21.92 10.97 -21.93
C LYS A 1076 -22.94 9.86 -21.74
N MET A 1077 -23.99 10.11 -20.98
CA MET A 1077 -25.10 9.16 -20.80
C MET A 1077 -26.28 9.48 -21.72
N SER A 1078 -27.10 8.47 -22.02
CA SER A 1078 -28.41 8.70 -22.63
C SER A 1078 -29.33 9.49 -21.67
N ASN A 1079 -30.26 10.26 -22.23
CA ASN A 1079 -31.29 10.96 -21.48
C ASN A 1079 -32.68 10.41 -21.85
N LYS A 1080 -32.87 9.09 -21.67
CA LYS A 1080 -34.17 8.45 -21.91
C LYS A 1080 -35.05 8.66 -20.67
N GLY A 1081 -36.25 9.19 -20.85
CA GLY A 1081 -37.23 9.27 -19.76
C GLY A 1081 -37.77 7.90 -19.37
N VAL A 1082 -38.32 7.77 -18.16
CA VAL A 1082 -39.01 6.56 -17.70
C VAL A 1082 -40.50 6.67 -18.04
N CYS A 1083 -41.02 5.71 -18.79
CA CYS A 1083 -42.46 5.53 -19.02
C CYS A 1083 -43.09 4.82 -17.82
N TRP A 1084 -43.32 5.57 -16.75
CA TRP A 1084 -43.86 5.07 -15.49
C TRP A 1084 -45.20 4.37 -15.66
N ALA A 1085 -45.40 3.28 -14.90
CA ALA A 1085 -46.59 2.44 -14.98
C ALA A 1085 -47.91 3.14 -14.60
N ASP A 1086 -47.86 4.20 -13.79
CA ASP A 1086 -49.03 5.00 -13.39
C ASP A 1086 -49.38 6.12 -14.38
N LEU A 1087 -48.51 6.41 -15.36
CA LEU A 1087 -48.73 7.45 -16.35
C LEU A 1087 -49.45 6.93 -17.59
N THR A 1088 -50.21 7.80 -18.25
CA THR A 1088 -50.96 7.49 -19.48
C THR A 1088 -50.38 8.16 -20.74
N SER A 1089 -49.40 9.06 -20.58
CA SER A 1089 -48.97 10.01 -21.61
C SER A 1089 -47.54 9.83 -22.13
N CYS A 1090 -46.87 8.69 -21.87
CA CYS A 1090 -45.60 8.43 -22.55
C CYS A 1090 -45.83 8.33 -24.06
N SER A 1091 -44.87 8.77 -24.87
CA SER A 1091 -44.98 8.86 -26.35
C SER A 1091 -45.28 7.52 -27.04
N ALA A 1092 -45.20 6.41 -26.30
CA ALA A 1092 -45.75 5.09 -26.68
C ALA A 1092 -46.58 4.52 -25.50
N PRO A 1093 -47.91 4.72 -25.46
CA PRO A 1093 -48.78 4.26 -24.36
C PRO A 1093 -48.76 2.75 -24.09
N ALA A 1094 -48.30 1.93 -25.05
CA ALA A 1094 -48.09 0.50 -24.87
C ALA A 1094 -46.85 0.14 -24.02
N LEU A 1095 -46.05 1.13 -23.60
CA LEU A 1095 -44.80 0.98 -22.81
C LEU A 1095 -44.89 1.62 -21.40
N ASN A 1096 -46.08 1.99 -20.92
CA ASN A 1096 -46.28 2.49 -19.54
C ASN A 1096 -46.27 1.31 -18.56
N ASN A 1097 -45.11 0.68 -18.42
CA ASN A 1097 -44.91 -0.51 -17.59
C ASN A 1097 -43.57 -0.48 -16.85
N GLN A 1098 -42.96 0.71 -16.72
CA GLN A 1098 -41.66 0.84 -16.07
C GLN A 1098 -41.80 1.27 -14.61
N TYR A 1099 -40.89 0.76 -13.78
CA TYR A 1099 -40.87 0.98 -12.33
C TYR A 1099 -39.51 1.50 -11.84
N GLY A 1100 -38.70 2.05 -12.76
CA GLY A 1100 -37.37 2.56 -12.44
C GLY A 1100 -36.45 2.58 -13.63
N TRP A 1101 -35.15 2.57 -13.36
CA TRP A 1101 -34.10 2.64 -14.36
C TRP A 1101 -32.88 1.79 -14.00
N ILE A 1102 -32.08 1.47 -15.01
CA ILE A 1102 -30.83 0.72 -14.87
C ILE A 1102 -29.75 1.30 -15.80
N TYR A 1103 -28.54 1.44 -15.27
CA TYR A 1103 -27.32 1.64 -16.05
C TYR A 1103 -26.32 0.52 -15.77
N GLN A 1104 -26.16 -0.40 -16.73
CA GLN A 1104 -25.18 -1.47 -16.63
C GLN A 1104 -23.79 -0.98 -17.04
N PHE A 1105 -22.79 -1.27 -16.20
CA PHE A 1105 -21.40 -0.98 -16.53
C PHE A 1105 -20.86 -1.94 -17.59
N ALA A 1106 -19.67 -1.66 -18.13
CA ALA A 1106 -19.02 -2.57 -19.04
C ALA A 1106 -18.78 -3.94 -18.38
N ALA A 1107 -19.02 -5.03 -19.12
CA ALA A 1107 -18.78 -6.37 -18.60
C ALA A 1107 -17.28 -6.57 -18.31
N PRO A 1108 -16.93 -7.26 -17.21
CA PRO A 1108 -15.54 -7.61 -16.93
C PRO A 1108 -14.99 -8.47 -18.07
N SER A 1109 -13.72 -8.24 -18.44
CA SER A 1109 -13.00 -9.09 -19.38
C SER A 1109 -11.68 -9.51 -18.76
N SER A 1110 -11.35 -10.80 -18.84
CA SER A 1110 -10.09 -11.34 -18.30
C SER A 1110 -8.86 -10.63 -18.89
N SER A 1111 -8.92 -10.15 -20.13
CA SER A 1111 -7.76 -9.58 -20.81
C SER A 1111 -7.60 -8.06 -20.71
N THR A 1112 -8.64 -7.28 -20.37
CA THR A 1112 -8.56 -5.80 -20.54
C THR A 1112 -9.28 -4.92 -19.50
N VAL A 1113 -10.27 -5.43 -18.75
CA VAL A 1113 -11.02 -4.59 -17.78
C VAL A 1113 -11.39 -5.41 -16.54
N ALA A 1114 -10.88 -5.02 -15.36
CA ALA A 1114 -11.46 -5.44 -14.09
C ALA A 1114 -12.87 -4.86 -14.02
N GLY A 1115 -13.88 -5.65 -13.65
CA GLY A 1115 -15.26 -5.16 -13.63
C GLY A 1115 -15.39 -3.89 -12.80
N GLU A 1116 -15.91 -2.81 -13.40
CA GLU A 1116 -16.25 -1.55 -12.73
C GLU A 1116 -17.36 -1.80 -11.71
N GLN A 1117 -17.25 -1.24 -10.49
CA GLN A 1117 -18.16 -1.54 -9.36
C GLN A 1117 -18.41 -0.31 -8.48
N VAL A 1118 -19.45 -0.35 -7.66
CA VAL A 1118 -19.70 0.65 -6.61
C VAL A 1118 -19.34 0.05 -5.25
N VAL A 1119 -18.33 0.61 -4.61
CA VAL A 1119 -17.81 0.18 -3.29
C VAL A 1119 -17.75 1.32 -2.27
N PHE A 1120 -18.01 2.55 -2.72
CA PHE A 1120 -18.12 3.75 -1.89
C PHE A 1120 -19.56 4.20 -1.80
N ASN A 1121 -19.98 4.73 -0.64
CA ASN A 1121 -21.37 5.16 -0.46
C ASN A 1121 -21.71 6.28 -1.45
N PRO A 1122 -22.77 6.12 -2.26
CA PRO A 1122 -23.29 7.21 -3.05
C PRO A 1122 -23.92 8.28 -2.15
N VAL A 1123 -24.05 9.50 -2.67
CA VAL A 1123 -24.70 10.61 -1.98
C VAL A 1123 -25.68 11.33 -2.92
N VAL A 1124 -26.65 12.05 -2.35
CA VAL A 1124 -27.55 12.92 -3.11
C VAL A 1124 -27.20 14.37 -2.83
N GLU A 1125 -26.71 15.08 -3.85
CA GLU A 1125 -26.26 16.47 -3.75
C GLU A 1125 -26.76 17.28 -4.95
N GLU A 1126 -27.22 18.53 -4.73
CA GLU A 1126 -27.82 19.41 -5.75
C GLU A 1126 -28.90 18.72 -6.62
N GLY A 1127 -29.57 17.69 -6.08
CA GLY A 1127 -30.59 16.89 -6.77
C GLY A 1127 -30.07 15.83 -7.73
N ALA A 1128 -28.77 15.54 -7.70
CA ALA A 1128 -28.13 14.44 -8.43
C ALA A 1128 -27.80 13.28 -7.50
N PHE A 1129 -27.94 12.05 -8.02
CA PHE A 1129 -27.32 10.87 -7.43
C PHE A 1129 -25.85 10.87 -7.86
N VAL A 1130 -24.95 11.10 -6.90
CA VAL A 1130 -23.52 11.19 -7.13
C VAL A 1130 -22.82 9.98 -6.55
N VAL A 1131 -21.98 9.33 -7.36
CA VAL A 1131 -21.30 8.10 -6.98
C VAL A 1131 -19.89 8.06 -7.56
N ASN A 1132 -18.94 7.57 -6.77
CA ASN A 1132 -17.62 7.17 -7.24
C ASN A 1132 -17.61 5.66 -7.49
N THR A 1133 -17.22 5.24 -8.69
CA THR A 1133 -16.99 3.83 -9.00
C THR A 1133 -15.52 3.46 -8.81
N TYR A 1134 -15.27 2.17 -8.63
CA TYR A 1134 -13.93 1.61 -8.54
C TYR A 1134 -13.77 0.52 -9.60
N VAL A 1135 -12.65 0.57 -10.29
CA VAL A 1135 -12.17 -0.41 -11.26
C VAL A 1135 -10.91 -1.00 -10.65
N PRO A 1136 -10.97 -2.24 -10.14
CA PRO A 1136 -9.81 -2.87 -9.53
C PRO A 1136 -8.61 -2.93 -10.46
N ALA A 1137 -7.42 -2.96 -9.88
CA ALA A 1137 -6.25 -3.33 -10.65
C ALA A 1137 -6.42 -4.76 -11.20
N LEU A 1138 -6.17 -4.95 -12.50
CA LEU A 1138 -6.06 -6.29 -13.05
C LEU A 1138 -4.66 -6.84 -12.74
N SER A 1139 -4.59 -7.87 -11.90
CA SER A 1139 -3.40 -8.72 -11.80
C SER A 1139 -3.53 -9.85 -12.83
N GLN A 1140 -3.48 -9.50 -14.11
CA GLN A 1140 -3.17 -10.48 -15.14
C GLN A 1140 -1.76 -10.17 -15.65
N THR A 1141 -0.91 -11.16 -15.47
CA THR A 1141 0.54 -11.14 -15.63
C THR A 1141 0.96 -10.30 -16.83
N CYS A 1142 1.44 -9.09 -16.53
CA CYS A 1142 2.23 -8.15 -17.33
C CYS A 1142 1.63 -6.79 -17.62
N THR A 1143 0.33 -6.57 -17.46
CA THR A 1143 -0.20 -5.19 -17.43
C THR A 1143 -0.82 -4.93 -16.07
N VAL A 1144 -0.06 -4.32 -15.16
CA VAL A 1144 -0.64 -3.75 -13.95
C VAL A 1144 -1.42 -2.53 -14.39
N TYR A 1145 -2.73 -2.71 -14.56
CA TYR A 1145 -3.62 -1.57 -14.65
C TYR A 1145 -3.68 -0.97 -13.25
N ALA A 1146 -3.24 0.29 -13.11
CA ALA A 1146 -3.52 1.02 -11.89
C ALA A 1146 -5.03 0.95 -11.63
N PRO A 1147 -5.47 0.85 -10.36
CA PRO A 1147 -6.88 1.02 -10.06
C PRO A 1147 -7.37 2.32 -10.70
N SER A 1148 -8.64 2.37 -11.08
CA SER A 1148 -9.25 3.59 -11.63
C SER A 1148 -10.71 3.69 -11.20
N GLY A 1149 -11.42 4.71 -11.65
CA GLY A 1149 -12.79 4.93 -11.23
C GLY A 1149 -13.41 6.14 -11.89
N TRP A 1150 -14.74 6.20 -11.90
CA TRP A 1150 -15.50 7.31 -12.44
C TRP A 1150 -16.30 7.98 -11.34
N THR A 1151 -16.23 9.31 -11.30
CA THR A 1151 -17.22 10.10 -10.57
C THR A 1151 -18.39 10.37 -11.49
N MET A 1152 -19.57 9.92 -11.09
CA MET A 1152 -20.80 10.02 -11.88
C MET A 1152 -21.80 10.90 -11.17
N ALA A 1153 -22.53 11.72 -11.92
CA ALA A 1153 -23.68 12.47 -11.45
C ALA A 1153 -24.85 12.23 -12.40
N ILE A 1154 -25.88 11.55 -11.90
CA ILE A 1154 -27.02 11.11 -12.72
C ILE A 1154 -28.33 11.58 -12.13
N ASN A 1155 -29.35 11.66 -12.99
CA ASN A 1155 -30.68 12.06 -12.57
C ASN A 1155 -31.36 10.91 -11.80
N PRO A 1156 -31.68 11.08 -10.50
CA PRO A 1156 -32.22 10.00 -9.68
C PRO A 1156 -33.60 9.51 -10.14
N ALA A 1157 -34.36 10.32 -10.88
CA ALA A 1157 -35.65 9.90 -11.41
C ALA A 1157 -35.54 9.07 -12.71
N THR A 1158 -34.41 9.11 -13.42
CA THR A 1158 -34.31 8.48 -14.76
C THR A 1158 -33.05 7.65 -14.99
N GLY A 1159 -32.02 7.80 -14.16
CA GLY A 1159 -30.69 7.23 -14.35
C GLY A 1159 -29.89 7.83 -15.51
N GLY A 1160 -30.48 8.76 -16.25
CA GLY A 1160 -29.91 9.35 -17.45
C GLY A 1160 -29.13 10.64 -17.19
N ALA A 1161 -28.62 11.21 -18.28
CA ALA A 1161 -27.98 12.52 -18.27
C ALA A 1161 -29.00 13.65 -17.97
N PHE A 1162 -28.55 14.68 -17.27
CA PHE A 1162 -29.28 15.93 -17.12
C PHE A 1162 -29.32 16.73 -18.43
N GLN A 1163 -30.15 17.79 -18.49
CA GLN A 1163 -30.17 18.73 -19.62
C GLN A 1163 -28.93 19.63 -19.68
N THR A 1164 -28.28 19.84 -18.53
CA THR A 1164 -27.04 20.60 -18.37
C THR A 1164 -26.03 19.74 -17.64
N SER A 1165 -24.74 19.92 -17.93
CA SER A 1165 -23.67 19.19 -17.23
C SER A 1165 -23.69 19.48 -15.73
N PHE A 1166 -23.52 18.47 -14.88
CA PHE A 1166 -23.29 18.67 -13.45
C PHE A 1166 -21.85 19.15 -13.18
N PHE A 1167 -20.90 18.61 -13.93
CA PHE A 1167 -19.49 19.00 -13.89
C PHE A 1167 -19.28 20.27 -14.71
N VAL A 1168 -18.57 21.25 -14.14
CA VAL A 1168 -18.24 22.50 -14.83
C VAL A 1168 -17.13 22.23 -15.86
N ASN A 1169 -17.43 22.49 -17.14
CA ASN A 1169 -16.46 22.39 -18.23
C ASN A 1169 -16.54 23.60 -19.17
N SER A 1170 -15.45 23.85 -19.90
CA SER A 1170 -15.32 24.99 -20.83
C SER A 1170 -16.02 24.78 -22.18
N SER A 1171 -16.46 23.55 -22.46
CA SER A 1171 -16.82 23.10 -23.81
C SER A 1171 -18.34 22.97 -24.04
N ASN A 1172 -19.17 23.35 -23.05
CA ASN A 1172 -20.64 23.16 -23.05
C ASN A 1172 -21.06 21.70 -23.35
N ILE A 1173 -20.22 20.75 -22.97
CA ILE A 1173 -20.49 19.33 -23.15
C ILE A 1173 -21.29 18.85 -21.93
N ILE A 1174 -22.35 18.07 -22.16
CA ILE A 1174 -23.09 17.42 -21.07
C ILE A 1174 -22.29 16.18 -20.64
N GLU A 1175 -21.46 16.35 -19.62
CA GLU A 1175 -20.68 15.27 -19.01
C GLU A 1175 -21.52 14.65 -17.90
N SER A 1176 -21.70 13.33 -17.94
CA SER A 1176 -22.44 12.58 -16.91
C SER A 1176 -21.50 11.82 -15.99
N GLN A 1177 -20.28 11.55 -16.45
CA GLN A 1177 -19.24 10.85 -15.73
C GLN A 1177 -17.88 11.44 -16.11
N VAL A 1178 -17.01 11.64 -15.12
CA VAL A 1178 -15.64 12.12 -15.29
C VAL A 1178 -14.66 11.22 -14.54
N GLN A 1179 -13.49 10.97 -15.11
CA GLN A 1179 -12.49 10.08 -14.52
C GLN A 1179 -11.56 10.88 -13.59
N LEU A 1180 -12.07 11.28 -12.42
CA LEU A 1180 -11.27 12.00 -11.40
C LEU A 1180 -10.30 11.09 -10.64
N GLY A 1181 -10.44 9.76 -10.78
CA GLY A 1181 -9.70 8.80 -9.96
C GLY A 1181 -10.00 8.95 -8.48
N ALA A 1182 -11.23 9.36 -8.14
CA ALA A 1182 -11.64 9.65 -6.78
C ALA A 1182 -11.75 8.36 -5.94
N THR A 1183 -11.14 8.36 -4.76
CA THR A 1183 -11.32 7.33 -3.74
C THR A 1183 -12.32 7.81 -2.70
N GLY A 1184 -13.15 6.88 -2.20
CA GLY A 1184 -14.11 7.19 -1.15
C GLY A 1184 -15.44 7.77 -1.61
N SER A 1185 -16.30 8.01 -0.62
CA SER A 1185 -17.64 8.56 -0.84
C SER A 1185 -17.54 10.03 -1.27
N PRO A 1186 -18.34 10.50 -2.25
CA PRO A 1186 -18.28 11.90 -2.69
C PRO A 1186 -18.58 12.88 -1.55
N SER A 1187 -17.83 13.99 -1.49
CA SER A 1187 -17.94 15.01 -0.45
C SER A 1187 -18.03 16.41 -1.06
N PHE A 1188 -18.77 17.32 -0.43
CA PHE A 1188 -19.12 18.62 -1.01
C PHE A 1188 -18.97 19.78 -0.04
N VAL A 1189 -18.59 20.94 -0.58
CA VAL A 1189 -18.55 22.23 0.12
C VAL A 1189 -19.11 23.34 -0.77
N VAL A 1190 -19.75 24.37 -0.21
CA VAL A 1190 -20.25 25.51 -1.00
C VAL A 1190 -19.40 26.76 -0.78
N ALA A 1191 -18.93 27.42 -1.83
CA ALA A 1191 -18.31 28.75 -1.73
C ALA A 1191 -19.02 29.73 -2.67
N ASN A 1192 -19.44 30.89 -2.16
CA ASN A 1192 -20.14 31.91 -2.94
C ASN A 1192 -21.35 31.38 -3.73
N SER A 1193 -22.18 30.54 -3.09
CA SER A 1193 -23.35 29.87 -3.69
C SER A 1193 -23.04 28.88 -4.83
N VAL A 1194 -21.79 28.43 -4.94
CA VAL A 1194 -21.35 27.37 -5.87
C VAL A 1194 -20.90 26.17 -5.06
N ALA A 1195 -21.44 24.99 -5.33
CA ALA A 1195 -20.95 23.75 -4.73
C ALA A 1195 -19.66 23.28 -5.41
N TYR A 1196 -18.81 22.64 -4.63
CA TYR A 1196 -17.55 22.06 -5.07
C TYR A 1196 -17.49 20.63 -4.56
N LEU A 1197 -17.28 19.70 -5.47
CA LEU A 1197 -16.92 18.32 -5.17
C LEU A 1197 -15.48 18.31 -4.68
N VAL A 1198 -15.27 17.75 -3.49
CA VAL A 1198 -13.95 17.51 -2.89
C VAL A 1198 -13.72 16.00 -2.94
N SER A 1199 -12.57 15.58 -3.47
CA SER A 1199 -12.25 14.15 -3.64
C SER A 1199 -10.79 13.88 -3.37
N GLN A 1200 -10.51 12.85 -2.57
CA GLN A 1200 -9.18 12.24 -2.53
C GLN A 1200 -8.99 11.44 -3.82
N THR A 1201 -7.78 11.40 -4.36
CA THR A 1201 -7.50 10.73 -5.63
C THR A 1201 -6.43 9.66 -5.46
N LEU A 1202 -6.44 8.66 -6.35
CA LEU A 1202 -5.46 7.57 -6.42
C LEU A 1202 -4.00 8.03 -6.60
N ALA A 1203 -3.76 9.30 -6.91
CA ALA A 1203 -2.44 9.91 -7.04
C ALA A 1203 -1.98 10.65 -5.77
N ASN A 1204 -2.53 10.30 -4.60
CA ASN A 1204 -2.21 10.87 -3.28
C ASN A 1204 -2.44 12.38 -3.16
N GLY A 1205 -3.70 12.76 -2.96
CA GLY A 1205 -4.07 14.14 -2.60
C GLY A 1205 -5.54 14.46 -2.86
N ALA A 1206 -6.00 15.57 -2.30
CA ALA A 1206 -7.34 16.09 -2.52
C ALA A 1206 -7.42 17.01 -3.73
N THR A 1207 -8.46 16.82 -4.54
CA THR A 1207 -8.84 17.68 -5.66
C THR A 1207 -10.17 18.35 -5.36
N VAL A 1208 -10.39 19.53 -5.96
CA VAL A 1208 -11.61 20.31 -5.78
C VAL A 1208 -12.12 20.72 -7.16
N ASN A 1209 -13.36 20.33 -7.46
CA ASN A 1209 -13.98 20.57 -8.76
C ASN A 1209 -15.31 21.30 -8.56
N ALA A 1210 -15.50 22.43 -9.22
CA ALA A 1210 -16.77 23.15 -9.17
C ALA A 1210 -17.88 22.32 -9.82
N THR A 1211 -19.05 22.32 -9.20
CA THR A 1211 -20.27 21.73 -9.76
C THR A 1211 -21.26 22.83 -10.09
N GLN A 1212 -22.28 22.45 -10.86
CA GLN A 1212 -23.40 23.33 -11.15
C GLN A 1212 -24.72 22.57 -11.02
N PRO A 1213 -25.74 23.16 -10.35
CA PRO A 1213 -27.03 22.53 -10.19
C PRO A 1213 -27.64 22.19 -11.55
N PRO A 1214 -28.04 20.93 -11.81
CA PRO A 1214 -28.68 20.58 -13.05
C PRO A 1214 -30.08 21.17 -13.15
N ALA A 1215 -30.45 21.72 -14.31
CA ALA A 1215 -31.82 22.18 -14.53
C ALA A 1215 -32.81 20.99 -14.49
N GLY A 1216 -33.86 21.10 -13.66
CA GLY A 1216 -34.89 20.07 -13.53
C GLY A 1216 -34.51 18.86 -12.66
N ALA A 1217 -33.44 18.95 -11.88
CA ALA A 1217 -33.09 17.96 -10.86
C ALA A 1217 -34.14 17.96 -9.72
N GLY A 1218 -34.46 16.77 -9.20
CA GLY A 1218 -35.34 16.63 -8.04
C GLY A 1218 -34.65 17.19 -6.80
N TYR A 1219 -35.32 18.03 -6.02
CA TYR A 1219 -34.73 18.62 -4.82
C TYR A 1219 -34.68 17.59 -3.69
N ARG A 1220 -33.55 17.49 -2.98
CA ARG A 1220 -33.56 16.90 -1.63
C ARG A 1220 -34.38 17.84 -0.77
N LEU A 1221 -35.58 17.43 -0.38
CA LEU A 1221 -36.38 18.21 0.55
C LEU A 1221 -35.66 18.20 1.90
N ASN A 1222 -34.88 19.24 2.18
CA ASN A 1222 -34.57 19.56 3.57
C ASN A 1222 -35.76 20.36 4.15
N TRP A 1223 -35.94 20.30 5.46
CA TRP A 1223 -37.09 20.93 6.12
C TRP A 1223 -37.16 22.45 5.89
N THR A 1224 -36.03 23.11 5.61
CA THR A 1224 -35.97 24.55 5.34
C THR A 1224 -36.62 24.91 4.01
N GLU A 1225 -36.54 24.03 3.00
CA GLU A 1225 -37.14 24.22 1.67
C GLU A 1225 -38.61 23.73 1.60
N LEU A 1226 -39.05 22.97 2.61
CA LEU A 1226 -40.46 22.58 2.81
C LEU A 1226 -41.30 23.68 3.49
N ARG A 1227 -40.70 24.78 3.96
CA ARG A 1227 -41.39 25.90 4.62
C ARG A 1227 -41.71 27.08 3.73
#